data_AF-A0A8X8XB51-F1
#
_entry.id   AF-A0A8X8XB51-F1
#
_cell.length_a   1.000
_cell.length_b   1.000
_cell.length_c   1.000
_cell.angle_alpha   90.00
_cell.angle_beta   90.00
_cell.angle_gamma   90.00
#
_symmetry.space_group_name_H-M   'P 1'
#
loop_
_entity.id
_entity.type
_entity.pdbx_description
1 polymer ?
#
loop_
_entity_poly.entity_id
_entity_poly.type
_entity_poly.pdbx_seq_one_letter_code
_entity_poly.pdbx_strand_id
1 'polypeptide(L)'
;MAFAVAYSLFNTINHILNHDEFPISVYGKQQIGRLQEKVASLLDFLEDFKEEGSRLERRIRDAANEAEDVIEHWMHEHIRSTAAGLATDVEYDLGELNMAMQEINSIAEEVEELIQPNREKLQSSPTPTPAVERMLQSSPTPTPAAVGLEKQVDLLRTQSSWKELAPNMRSLIVEDAHFQSIIYLSYADLLHPFRSCFLYMCGFHDNYEIRASMLVKLWMAEGFAGDQSDAEFCVREIVRKNLASSTAMKGNGRIKSCIVHDLVRDVFKIKAIDENYERRFSNSHLDLREVARAYASTMRSIISFQRNESSLRGLRKFKLLRVLDVVDTDAYALPAYVFDLFHLRYLAFGCPMEVPSAISRLENLRSLIIRPRKKSKKYKYSRDEVYLPLEMWMMPLLTHLVSFFDLLPDPEGAASPLQTLVTLSVVKKLICTEEMMRLICNVKKLSITYFGERYQQDYQLQNLALLSRLEKLTLVVKEGSLLQLKAKPVFPEGLTKLTLGGWRFPWEDMKAIAALSELQVLKLRDHAFQGHTWNTNEECDEEVYDKYDGFVDKGKVFVSLGYLLIEECDIEKWDTKERHFPRLRHLVLKGCPKLNEIPSGIVCMLKLELIEVDRANVSLLKCVQENQKTRSISGRELKVGEL
;
A
#
# COMPACT_ATOMS: atom_id res chain seq x y z
N MET A 1 18.19 13.83 -3.28
CA MET A 1 16.79 14.22 -3.57
C MET A 1 16.53 14.62 -5.01
N ALA A 2 17.45 15.31 -5.71
CA ALA A 2 17.24 15.71 -7.11
C ALA A 2 16.76 14.55 -8.00
N PHE A 3 17.27 13.33 -7.76
CA PHE A 3 16.85 12.12 -8.46
C PHE A 3 15.33 11.89 -8.41
N ALA A 4 14.70 11.96 -7.22
CA ALA A 4 13.28 11.66 -7.09
C ALA A 4 12.39 12.71 -7.78
N VAL A 5 12.81 13.98 -7.73
CA VAL A 5 12.10 15.06 -8.43
C VAL A 5 12.28 14.94 -9.94
N ALA A 6 13.50 14.71 -10.41
CA ALA A 6 13.77 14.45 -11.82
C ALA A 6 13.01 13.20 -12.32
N TYR A 7 12.89 12.17 -11.48
CA TYR A 7 12.14 10.95 -11.80
C TYR A 7 10.64 11.20 -11.86
N SER A 8 10.11 12.03 -10.96
CA SER A 8 8.73 12.52 -11.02
C SER A 8 8.48 13.29 -12.31
N LEU A 9 9.32 14.28 -12.62
CA LEU A 9 9.25 15.06 -13.86
C LEU A 9 9.31 14.15 -15.09
N PHE A 10 10.24 13.19 -15.11
CA PHE A 10 10.38 12.21 -16.19
C PHE A 10 9.09 11.41 -16.39
N ASN A 11 8.48 10.93 -15.31
CA ASN A 11 7.21 10.22 -15.37
C ASN A 11 6.04 11.10 -15.82
N THR A 12 6.01 12.37 -15.37
CA THR A 12 5.02 13.35 -15.80
C THR A 12 5.16 13.62 -17.31
N ILE A 13 6.38 13.82 -17.81
CA ILE A 13 6.66 13.98 -19.25
C ILE A 13 6.27 12.71 -20.05
N ASN A 14 6.63 11.53 -19.57
CA ASN A 14 6.24 10.26 -20.20
C ASN A 14 4.73 10.11 -20.31
N HIS A 15 3.99 10.49 -19.26
CA HIS A 15 2.55 10.44 -19.28
C HIS A 15 1.97 11.35 -20.36
N ILE A 16 2.51 12.56 -20.52
CA ILE A 16 2.07 13.53 -21.52
C ILE A 16 2.37 13.05 -22.95
N LEU A 17 3.57 12.52 -23.19
CA LEU A 17 4.00 12.07 -24.51
C LEU A 17 3.23 10.85 -25.01
N ASN A 18 2.79 9.97 -24.10
CA ASN A 18 2.12 8.71 -24.43
C ASN A 18 0.58 8.77 -24.41
N HIS A 19 -0.02 9.93 -24.10
CA HIS A 19 -1.48 10.06 -24.02
C HIS A 19 -2.03 10.72 -25.30
N ASP A 20 -2.82 9.97 -26.08
CA ASP A 20 -3.31 10.37 -27.41
C ASP A 20 -4.29 11.57 -27.37
N GLU A 21 -4.86 11.90 -26.21
CA GLU A 21 -5.86 12.96 -26.04
C GLU A 21 -5.30 14.36 -25.80
N PHE A 22 -3.98 14.57 -25.76
CA PHE A 22 -3.40 15.92 -25.72
C PHE A 22 -3.08 16.42 -27.13
N PRO A 23 -3.85 17.37 -27.70
CA PRO A 23 -3.51 18.03 -28.96
C PRO A 23 -2.42 19.08 -28.70
N ILE A 24 -1.24 18.60 -28.28
CA ILE A 24 -0.05 19.43 -28.22
C ILE A 24 0.40 19.68 -29.66
N SER A 25 0.72 20.94 -29.99
CA SER A 25 1.32 21.25 -31.28
C SER A 25 2.54 20.36 -31.52
N VAL A 26 2.83 20.02 -32.78
CA VAL A 26 4.02 19.23 -33.14
C VAL A 26 5.29 19.83 -32.53
N TYR A 27 5.34 21.16 -32.45
CA TYR A 27 6.41 21.91 -31.78
C TYR A 27 6.47 21.66 -30.26
N GLY A 28 5.34 21.69 -29.55
CA GLY A 28 5.30 21.40 -28.11
C GLY A 28 5.68 19.95 -27.78
N LYS A 29 5.23 18.96 -28.57
CA LYS A 29 5.67 17.55 -28.38
C LYS A 29 7.18 17.40 -28.58
N GLN A 30 7.75 18.09 -29.56
CA GLN A 30 9.19 18.07 -29.81
C GLN A 30 9.99 18.71 -28.66
N GLN A 31 9.52 19.82 -28.09
CA GLN A 31 10.18 20.48 -26.97
C GLN A 31 10.11 19.62 -25.69
N ILE A 32 8.94 19.05 -25.38
CA ILE A 32 8.76 18.14 -24.24
C ILE A 32 9.62 16.87 -24.41
N GLY A 33 9.75 16.33 -25.62
CA GLY A 33 10.65 15.22 -25.92
C GLY A 33 12.13 15.53 -25.69
N ARG A 34 12.59 16.74 -26.06
CA ARG A 34 13.97 17.18 -25.75
C ARG A 34 14.22 17.32 -24.26
N LEU A 35 13.22 17.80 -23.52
CA LEU A 35 13.30 17.89 -22.07
C LEU A 35 13.39 16.49 -21.44
N GLN A 36 12.62 15.53 -21.95
CA GLN A 36 12.66 14.12 -21.51
C GLN A 36 14.06 13.53 -21.59
N GLU A 37 14.75 13.70 -22.74
CA GLU A 37 16.11 13.19 -22.96
C GLU A 37 17.10 13.78 -21.94
N LYS A 38 17.00 15.07 -21.66
CA LYS A 38 17.88 15.75 -20.70
C LYS A 38 17.60 15.37 -19.26
N VAL A 39 16.34 15.20 -18.90
CA VAL A 39 15.96 14.71 -17.57
C VAL A 39 16.43 13.26 -17.38
N ALA A 40 16.40 12.42 -18.42
CA ALA A 40 16.97 11.07 -18.38
C ALA A 40 18.48 11.10 -18.15
N SER A 41 19.23 11.94 -18.87
CA SER A 41 20.68 12.10 -18.65
C SER A 41 21.01 12.59 -17.22
N LEU A 42 20.19 13.49 -16.66
CA LEU A 42 20.34 13.92 -15.27
C LEU A 42 20.03 12.80 -14.28
N LEU A 43 19.05 11.94 -14.57
CA LEU A 43 18.76 10.77 -13.74
C LEU A 43 19.94 9.80 -13.69
N ASP A 44 20.54 9.50 -14.84
CA ASP A 44 21.73 8.64 -14.93
C ASP A 44 22.89 9.22 -14.11
N PHE A 45 23.14 10.52 -14.21
CA PHE A 45 24.16 11.20 -13.40
C PHE A 45 23.86 11.11 -11.90
N LEU A 46 22.61 11.37 -11.50
CA LEU A 46 22.20 11.40 -10.11
C LEU A 46 22.19 10.01 -9.45
N GLU A 47 22.18 8.92 -10.22
CA GLU A 47 22.25 7.55 -9.71
C GLU A 47 23.62 7.26 -9.07
N ASP A 48 24.71 7.77 -9.68
CA ASP A 48 26.09 7.59 -9.22
C ASP A 48 26.62 8.77 -8.38
N PHE A 49 25.83 9.84 -8.22
CA PHE A 49 26.26 11.08 -7.57
C PHE A 49 26.30 10.97 -6.03
N LYS A 50 27.50 11.11 -5.44
CA LYS A 50 27.73 10.88 -4.00
C LYS A 50 27.68 12.14 -3.12
N GLU A 51 27.73 13.33 -3.69
CA GLU A 51 27.79 14.59 -2.92
C GLU A 51 26.38 15.15 -2.61
N GLU A 52 25.67 14.49 -1.69
CA GLU A 52 24.35 14.94 -1.27
C GLU A 52 24.36 16.35 -0.66
N GLY A 53 23.40 17.18 -1.06
CA GLY A 53 23.23 18.55 -0.57
C GLY A 53 24.16 19.56 -1.22
N SER A 54 24.91 19.19 -2.27
CA SER A 54 25.71 20.12 -3.06
C SER A 54 24.85 21.19 -3.72
N ARG A 55 25.48 22.32 -4.09
CA ARG A 55 24.80 23.41 -4.80
C ARG A 55 24.20 22.92 -6.12
N LEU A 56 24.90 22.03 -6.82
CA LEU A 56 24.46 21.44 -8.08
C LEU A 56 23.22 20.56 -7.89
N GLU A 57 23.22 19.68 -6.88
CA GLU A 57 22.06 18.84 -6.60
C GLU A 57 20.82 19.68 -6.26
N ARG A 58 20.97 20.76 -5.47
CA ARG A 58 19.84 21.66 -5.18
C ARG A 58 19.33 22.35 -6.44
N ARG A 59 20.22 22.80 -7.32
CA ARG A 59 19.82 23.40 -8.61
C ARG A 59 19.08 22.41 -9.50
N ILE A 60 19.58 21.17 -9.65
CA ILE A 60 18.88 20.12 -10.41
C ILE A 60 17.48 19.90 -9.83
N ARG A 61 17.37 19.76 -8.51
CA ARG A 61 16.09 19.57 -7.83
C ARG A 61 15.13 20.74 -8.06
N ASP A 62 15.60 21.96 -7.88
CA ASP A 62 14.76 23.16 -7.94
C ASP A 62 14.30 23.40 -9.39
N ALA A 63 15.19 23.24 -10.37
CA ALA A 63 14.87 23.31 -11.80
C ALA A 63 13.91 22.20 -12.25
N ALA A 64 14.11 20.96 -11.77
CA ALA A 64 13.20 19.87 -12.09
C ALA A 64 11.81 20.07 -11.48
N ASN A 65 11.72 20.61 -10.26
CA ASN A 65 10.42 20.98 -9.67
C ASN A 65 9.74 22.10 -10.45
N GLU A 66 10.48 23.15 -10.81
CA GLU A 66 9.94 24.29 -11.56
C GLU A 66 9.46 23.87 -12.94
N ALA A 67 10.24 23.06 -13.66
CA ALA A 67 9.83 22.50 -14.94
C ALA A 67 8.60 21.61 -14.80
N GLU A 68 8.54 20.79 -13.76
CA GLU A 68 7.36 19.96 -13.50
C GLU A 68 6.14 20.85 -13.22
N ASP A 69 6.27 21.86 -12.38
CA ASP A 69 5.19 22.78 -12.02
C ASP A 69 4.69 23.60 -13.22
N VAL A 70 5.58 24.05 -14.11
CA VAL A 70 5.23 24.77 -15.34
C VAL A 70 4.48 23.87 -16.31
N ILE A 71 4.98 22.65 -16.53
CA ILE A 71 4.31 21.66 -17.39
C ILE A 71 2.92 21.33 -16.82
N GLU A 72 2.87 21.10 -15.51
CA GLU A 72 1.66 20.80 -14.77
C GLU A 72 0.63 21.94 -14.84
N HIS A 73 1.08 23.19 -14.66
CA HIS A 73 0.25 24.39 -14.81
C HIS A 73 -0.28 24.56 -16.22
N TRP A 74 0.58 24.37 -17.23
CA TRP A 74 0.22 24.44 -18.64
C TRP A 74 -0.86 23.41 -18.99
N MET A 75 -0.72 22.16 -18.51
CA MET A 75 -1.73 21.12 -18.70
C MET A 75 -3.08 21.53 -18.10
N HIS A 76 -3.09 22.09 -16.88
CA HIS A 76 -4.30 22.54 -16.22
C HIS A 76 -5.02 23.65 -17.03
N GLU A 77 -4.31 24.67 -17.50
CA GLU A 77 -4.90 25.75 -18.30
C GLU A 77 -5.37 25.28 -19.68
N HIS A 78 -4.65 24.34 -20.30
CA HIS A 78 -5.04 23.77 -21.60
C HIS A 78 -6.36 22.99 -21.52
N ILE A 79 -6.51 22.11 -20.51
CA ILE A 79 -7.75 21.34 -20.29
C ILE A 79 -8.92 22.28 -20.00
N ARG A 80 -8.68 23.32 -19.18
CA ARG A 80 -9.71 24.33 -18.85
C ARG A 80 -10.18 25.12 -20.08
N SER A 81 -9.25 25.52 -20.95
CA SER A 81 -9.56 26.24 -22.19
C SER A 81 -10.37 25.38 -23.17
N THR A 82 -9.99 24.10 -23.29
CA THR A 82 -10.67 23.12 -24.14
C THR A 82 -12.09 22.84 -23.64
N ALA A 83 -12.27 22.64 -22.34
CA ALA A 83 -13.59 22.45 -21.72
C ALA A 83 -14.52 23.67 -21.83
N ALA A 84 -13.96 24.89 -21.98
CA ALA A 84 -14.72 26.12 -22.16
C ALA A 84 -15.12 26.41 -23.62
N GLY A 85 -14.74 25.56 -24.58
CA GLY A 85 -15.02 25.77 -26.01
C GLY A 85 -14.26 26.95 -26.62
N LEU A 86 -13.21 27.43 -25.96
CA LEU A 86 -12.38 28.57 -26.37
C LEU A 86 -11.16 28.14 -27.21
N ALA A 87 -11.20 26.94 -27.79
CA ALA A 87 -10.12 26.39 -28.62
C ALA A 87 -10.03 27.13 -29.97
N THR A 88 -9.54 28.36 -29.93
CA THR A 88 -8.99 29.08 -31.08
C THR A 88 -7.56 29.45 -30.69
N ASP A 89 -6.58 28.80 -31.32
CA ASP A 89 -5.14 29.14 -31.36
C ASP A 89 -4.71 30.19 -30.33
N VAL A 90 -4.81 29.85 -29.03
CA VAL A 90 -4.07 30.61 -28.03
C VAL A 90 -2.65 30.16 -28.26
N GLU A 91 -1.86 31.01 -28.90
CA GLU A 91 -0.41 30.92 -28.95
C GLU A 91 0.05 30.98 -27.49
N TYR A 92 0.06 29.81 -26.83
CA TYR A 92 0.40 29.70 -25.43
C TYR A 92 1.80 30.25 -25.28
N ASP A 93 1.97 31.23 -24.38
CA ASP A 93 3.28 31.77 -24.04
C ASP A 93 4.11 30.64 -23.44
N LEU A 94 4.86 29.95 -24.31
CA LEU A 94 5.82 28.92 -23.94
C LEU A 94 7.04 29.55 -23.24
N GLY A 95 7.03 30.85 -22.93
CA GLY A 95 8.09 31.55 -22.22
C GLY A 95 8.50 30.85 -20.93
N GLU A 96 7.54 30.49 -20.06
CA GLU A 96 7.84 29.78 -18.80
C GLU A 96 8.42 28.38 -19.04
N LEU A 97 7.86 27.64 -20.01
CA LEU A 97 8.37 26.30 -20.35
C LEU A 97 9.79 26.40 -20.94
N ASN A 98 10.02 27.37 -21.82
CA ASN A 98 11.32 27.62 -22.42
C ASN A 98 12.35 28.05 -21.37
N MET A 99 11.97 28.86 -20.38
CA MET A 99 12.85 29.25 -19.26
C MET A 99 13.21 28.04 -18.39
N ALA A 100 12.22 27.21 -18.01
CA ALA A 100 12.47 26.00 -17.24
C ALA A 100 13.34 24.99 -18.00
N MET A 101 13.10 24.85 -19.31
CA MET A 101 13.94 24.04 -20.20
C MET A 101 15.36 24.60 -20.30
N GLN A 102 15.53 25.93 -20.41
CA GLN A 102 16.86 26.55 -20.46
C GLN A 102 17.66 26.30 -19.18
N GLU A 103 17.03 26.36 -18.00
CA GLU A 103 17.72 26.05 -16.74
C GLU A 103 18.13 24.57 -16.69
N ILE A 104 17.24 23.63 -17.04
CA ILE A 104 17.58 22.20 -17.12
C ILE A 104 18.68 21.94 -18.16
N ASN A 105 18.66 22.65 -19.29
CA ASN A 105 19.70 22.57 -20.30
C ASN A 105 21.06 23.04 -19.76
N SER A 106 21.09 24.20 -19.11
CA SER A 106 22.31 24.76 -18.52
C SER A 106 22.90 23.81 -17.47
N ILE A 107 22.05 23.20 -16.64
CA ILE A 107 22.48 22.24 -15.63
C ILE A 107 23.00 20.95 -16.28
N ALA A 108 22.34 20.44 -17.33
CA ALA A 108 22.80 19.26 -18.05
C ALA A 108 24.18 19.49 -18.69
N GLU A 109 24.40 20.67 -19.28
CA GLU A 109 25.70 21.06 -19.85
C GLU A 109 26.80 21.15 -18.76
N GLU A 110 26.51 21.76 -17.61
CA GLU A 110 27.43 21.79 -16.46
C GLU A 110 27.76 20.38 -15.94
N VAL A 111 26.77 19.48 -15.90
CA VAL A 111 26.98 18.07 -15.51
C VAL A 111 27.85 17.34 -16.53
N GLU A 112 27.64 17.55 -17.83
CA GLU A 112 28.47 16.96 -18.88
C GLU A 112 29.93 17.45 -18.80
N GLU A 113 30.15 18.72 -18.51
CA GLU A 113 31.49 19.29 -18.28
C GLU A 113 32.18 18.71 -17.04
N LEU A 114 31.44 18.33 -15.99
CA LEU A 114 32.00 17.66 -14.80
C LEU A 114 32.35 16.18 -15.06
N ILE A 115 31.66 15.54 -16.00
CA ILE A 115 31.89 14.13 -16.37
C ILE A 115 33.07 14.00 -17.35
N GLN A 116 33.28 14.97 -18.25
CA GLN A 116 34.34 14.96 -19.27
C GLN A 116 35.77 14.73 -18.71
N PRO A 117 36.22 15.38 -17.63
CA PRO A 117 37.55 15.16 -17.04
C PRO A 117 37.75 13.77 -16.43
N ASN A 118 36.67 13.08 -16.06
CA ASN A 118 36.72 11.74 -15.47
C ASN A 118 36.69 10.61 -16.52
N ARG A 119 36.17 10.86 -17.72
CA ARG A 119 36.18 9.88 -18.82
C ARG A 119 37.59 9.63 -19.36
N GLU A 120 38.47 10.63 -19.38
CA GLU A 120 39.86 10.47 -19.86
C GLU A 120 40.75 9.65 -18.90
N LYS A 121 40.36 9.51 -17.62
CA LYS A 121 41.07 8.67 -16.64
C LYS A 121 40.60 7.20 -16.61
N LEU A 122 39.55 6.84 -17.34
CA LEU A 122 38.92 5.50 -17.31
C LEU A 122 39.00 4.74 -18.64
N GLN A 123 39.71 5.24 -19.66
CA GLN A 123 39.91 4.53 -20.94
C GLN A 123 40.97 3.40 -20.86
N SER A 124 40.88 2.54 -19.85
CA SER A 124 41.62 1.26 -19.82
C SER A 124 40.82 0.12 -19.19
N SER A 125 39.56 -0.08 -19.58
CA SER A 125 38.93 -1.42 -19.60
C SER A 125 37.63 -1.41 -20.43
N PRO A 126 37.20 -2.55 -21.00
CA PRO A 126 36.12 -2.56 -22.00
C PRO A 126 34.71 -2.49 -21.38
N THR A 127 33.84 -1.80 -22.12
CA THR A 127 32.36 -1.76 -22.12
C THR A 127 31.59 -2.45 -20.97
N PRO A 128 30.78 -1.72 -20.18
CA PRO A 128 29.85 -2.32 -19.24
C PRO A 128 28.55 -2.77 -19.94
N THR A 129 28.20 -4.03 -19.71
CA THR A 129 26.87 -4.63 -19.90
C THR A 129 25.83 -3.94 -19.00
N PRO A 130 24.56 -3.77 -19.41
CA PRO A 130 23.52 -3.12 -18.60
C PRO A 130 23.33 -3.77 -17.22
N ALA A 131 23.21 -2.93 -16.19
CA ALA A 131 23.21 -3.32 -14.78
C ALA A 131 22.00 -4.19 -14.34
N VAL A 132 20.92 -4.24 -15.13
CA VAL A 132 19.71 -5.03 -14.84
C VAL A 132 20.03 -6.53 -14.74
N GLU A 133 21.03 -7.03 -15.48
CA GLU A 133 21.48 -8.43 -15.39
C GLU A 133 22.42 -8.71 -14.21
N ARG A 134 23.15 -7.69 -13.72
CA ARG A 134 24.03 -7.86 -12.54
C ARG A 134 23.26 -7.91 -11.22
N MET A 135 22.03 -7.37 -11.19
CA MET A 135 21.16 -7.37 -10.01
C MET A 135 20.65 -8.77 -9.61
N LEU A 136 20.82 -9.79 -10.46
CA LEU A 136 20.33 -11.16 -10.18
C LEU A 136 21.38 -12.11 -9.55
N GLN A 137 22.64 -11.69 -9.33
CA GLN A 137 23.70 -12.66 -8.96
C GLN A 137 24.70 -12.27 -7.85
N SER A 138 24.44 -11.28 -6.98
CA SER A 138 25.37 -11.03 -5.86
C SER A 138 24.69 -10.81 -4.52
N SER A 139 24.86 -11.79 -3.62
CA SER A 139 24.75 -11.61 -2.17
C SER A 139 26.15 -11.36 -1.60
N PRO A 140 26.41 -10.28 -0.84
CA PRO A 140 27.60 -10.21 -0.02
C PRO A 140 27.30 -10.73 1.39
N THR A 141 28.16 -11.63 1.88
CA THR A 141 28.26 -12.03 3.29
C THR A 141 28.72 -10.85 4.17
N PRO A 142 28.27 -10.75 5.44
CA PRO A 142 28.62 -9.64 6.31
C PRO A 142 30.08 -9.70 6.79
N THR A 143 30.74 -8.55 6.88
CA THR A 143 32.08 -8.41 7.49
C THR A 143 31.99 -8.32 9.03
N PRO A 144 33.08 -8.65 9.77
CA PRO A 144 33.08 -8.70 11.24
C PRO A 144 32.74 -7.37 11.94
N ALA A 145 32.93 -6.23 11.27
CA ALA A 145 32.55 -4.91 11.81
C ALA A 145 31.03 -4.70 11.88
N ALA A 146 30.26 -5.35 11.00
CA ALA A 146 28.79 -5.28 10.99
C ALA A 146 28.17 -5.99 12.20
N VAL A 147 28.82 -7.04 12.72
CA VAL A 147 28.36 -7.83 13.88
C VAL A 147 28.52 -7.05 15.19
N GLY A 148 29.50 -6.14 15.27
CA GLY A 148 29.70 -5.23 16.41
C GLY A 148 28.66 -4.11 16.48
N LEU A 149 28.25 -3.59 15.32
CA LEU A 149 27.23 -2.54 15.16
C LEU A 149 25.82 -3.05 15.44
N GLU A 150 25.48 -4.29 15.04
CA GLU A 150 24.20 -4.91 15.37
C GLU A 150 23.98 -5.02 16.88
N LYS A 151 25.03 -5.36 17.66
CA LYS A 151 24.95 -5.42 19.12
C LYS A 151 24.75 -4.06 19.80
N GLN A 152 25.31 -2.98 19.24
CA GLN A 152 25.14 -1.63 19.79
C GLN A 152 23.77 -1.04 19.42
N VAL A 153 23.27 -1.33 18.23
CA VAL A 153 21.90 -1.00 17.79
C VAL A 153 20.85 -1.85 18.54
N ASP A 154 21.18 -3.10 18.89
CA ASP A 154 20.36 -3.97 19.77
C ASP A 154 20.29 -3.46 21.21
N LEU A 155 21.36 -2.86 21.74
CA LEU A 155 21.34 -2.22 23.05
C LEU A 155 20.43 -0.98 23.08
N LEU A 156 20.28 -0.29 21.94
CA LEU A 156 19.38 0.85 21.78
C LEU A 156 17.92 0.44 21.50
N ARG A 157 17.62 -0.87 21.40
CA ARG A 157 16.38 -1.43 20.85
C ARG A 157 15.34 -1.87 21.88
N THR A 158 15.60 -1.76 23.19
CA THR A 158 14.61 -2.14 24.20
C THR A 158 13.44 -1.16 24.21
N GLN A 159 12.37 -1.59 23.55
CA GLN A 159 11.15 -0.88 23.14
C GLN A 159 10.31 -0.23 24.27
N SER A 160 10.77 -0.32 25.52
CA SER A 160 10.08 0.18 26.71
C SER A 160 10.75 1.38 27.41
N SER A 161 12.05 1.63 27.26
CA SER A 161 12.74 2.65 28.08
C SER A 161 12.82 4.05 27.45
N TRP A 162 12.59 4.17 26.13
CA TRP A 162 12.79 5.46 25.42
C TRP A 162 11.60 6.41 25.51
N LYS A 163 10.39 5.90 25.81
CA LYS A 163 9.20 6.73 26.06
C LYS A 163 9.30 7.55 27.34
N GLU A 164 10.21 7.18 28.24
CA GLU A 164 10.43 7.83 29.53
C GLU A 164 11.68 8.73 29.54
N LEU A 165 12.36 8.91 28.40
CA LEU A 165 13.45 9.88 28.32
C LEU A 165 12.92 11.29 28.55
N ALA A 166 13.47 11.97 29.54
CA ALA A 166 13.21 13.38 29.76
C ALA A 166 13.62 14.19 28.50
N PRO A 167 12.88 15.24 28.10
CA PRO A 167 13.13 15.99 26.85
C PRO A 167 14.56 16.52 26.68
N ASN A 168 15.23 16.85 27.79
CA ASN A 168 16.63 17.26 27.82
C ASN A 168 17.62 16.13 27.49
N MET A 169 17.29 14.87 27.78
CA MET A 169 18.11 13.74 27.36
C MET A 169 17.91 13.43 25.87
N ARG A 170 16.68 13.63 25.36
CA ARG A 170 16.35 13.47 23.94
C ARG A 170 17.16 14.46 23.08
N SER A 171 17.26 15.73 23.49
CA SER A 171 18.06 16.73 22.77
C SER A 171 19.56 16.38 22.76
N LEU A 172 20.12 15.95 23.90
CA LEU A 172 21.53 15.57 24.00
C LEU A 172 21.90 14.38 23.10
N ILE A 173 21.00 13.39 22.97
CA ILE A 173 21.22 12.23 22.10
C ILE A 173 21.11 12.64 20.62
N VAL A 174 20.15 13.50 20.27
CA VAL A 174 19.99 13.99 18.90
C VAL A 174 21.18 14.85 18.48
N GLU A 175 21.78 15.61 19.41
CA GLU A 175 22.97 16.43 19.17
C GLU A 175 24.29 15.63 19.16
N ASP A 176 24.28 14.37 19.60
CA ASP A 176 25.46 13.51 19.60
C ASP A 176 25.90 13.18 18.17
N ALA A 177 27.11 13.61 17.82
CA ALA A 177 27.65 13.46 16.47
C ALA A 177 27.83 11.98 16.06
N HIS A 178 28.10 11.09 17.02
CA HIS A 178 28.27 9.67 16.74
C HIS A 178 26.91 9.01 16.42
N PHE A 179 25.89 9.32 17.21
CA PHE A 179 24.51 8.89 16.96
C PHE A 179 24.00 9.39 15.60
N GLN A 180 24.15 10.70 15.32
CA GLN A 180 23.80 11.25 14.01
C GLN A 180 24.53 10.51 12.88
N SER A 181 25.84 10.31 13.00
CA SER A 181 26.64 9.63 11.98
C SER A 181 26.13 8.22 11.68
N ILE A 182 25.79 7.42 12.70
CA ILE A 182 25.27 6.06 12.53
C ILE A 182 23.94 6.04 11.76
N ILE A 183 23.00 6.92 12.12
CA ILE A 183 21.71 6.97 11.43
C ILE A 183 21.88 7.54 10.02
N TYR A 184 22.76 8.53 9.82
CA TYR A 184 23.06 9.07 8.49
C TYR A 184 23.71 8.05 7.57
N LEU A 185 24.58 7.16 8.06
CA LEU A 185 25.11 6.05 7.27
C LEU A 185 23.99 5.12 6.79
N SER A 186 23.05 4.79 7.68
CA SER A 186 21.89 3.94 7.32
C SER A 186 21.00 4.60 6.26
N TYR A 187 20.87 5.93 6.31
CA TYR A 187 20.15 6.72 5.31
C TYR A 187 20.91 6.85 3.98
N ALA A 188 22.22 7.13 4.03
CA ALA A 188 23.07 7.24 2.84
C ALA A 188 23.15 5.92 2.07
N ASP A 189 23.03 4.79 2.76
CA ASP A 189 22.97 3.48 2.13
C ASP A 189 21.63 3.18 1.39
N LEU A 190 20.59 4.00 1.54
CA LEU A 190 19.35 3.82 0.79
C LEU A 190 19.54 4.25 -0.67
N LEU A 191 18.91 3.51 -1.58
CA LEU A 191 18.76 3.95 -2.98
C LEU A 191 18.03 5.30 -3.04
N HIS A 192 18.39 6.14 -4.00
CA HIS A 192 17.93 7.53 -4.10
C HIS A 192 16.39 7.71 -4.02
N PRO A 193 15.55 6.88 -4.69
CA PRO A 193 14.09 6.97 -4.52
C PRO A 193 13.61 6.69 -3.09
N PHE A 194 14.25 5.76 -2.38
CA PHE A 194 13.85 5.33 -1.04
C PHE A 194 14.21 6.34 0.04
N ARG A 195 15.23 7.18 -0.20
CA ARG A 195 15.53 8.33 0.66
C ARG A 195 14.33 9.29 0.75
N SER A 196 13.68 9.56 -0.38
CA SER A 196 12.49 10.42 -0.43
C SER A 196 11.29 9.76 0.26
N CYS A 197 11.10 8.45 0.06
CA CYS A 197 10.10 7.67 0.80
C CYS A 197 10.29 7.74 2.32
N PHE A 198 11.54 7.61 2.79
CA PHE A 198 11.87 7.70 4.22
C PHE A 198 11.63 9.11 4.77
N LEU A 199 12.11 10.16 4.08
CA LEU A 199 11.88 11.55 4.50
C LEU A 199 10.39 11.89 4.53
N TYR A 200 9.60 11.35 3.60
CA TYR A 200 8.15 11.45 3.63
C TYR A 200 7.56 10.80 4.90
N MET A 201 8.09 9.67 5.37
CA MET A 201 7.67 9.06 6.65
C MET A 201 8.02 9.91 7.87
N CYS A 202 9.11 10.69 7.80
CA CYS A 202 9.51 11.59 8.88
C CYS A 202 8.51 12.73 9.13
N GLY A 203 7.68 13.09 8.14
CA GLY A 203 6.63 14.11 8.29
C GLY A 203 5.39 13.67 9.07
N PHE A 204 5.21 12.37 9.33
CA PHE A 204 4.17 11.90 10.25
C PHE A 204 4.48 12.34 11.70
N HIS A 205 3.46 12.40 12.57
CA HIS A 205 3.69 12.78 13.97
C HIS A 205 4.40 11.68 14.77
N ASP A 206 4.97 12.07 15.90
CA ASP A 206 5.66 11.19 16.84
C ASP A 206 4.76 9.99 17.22
N ASN A 207 5.37 8.81 17.22
CA ASN A 207 4.70 7.52 17.47
C ASN A 207 3.48 7.16 16.58
N TYR A 208 3.30 7.80 15.42
CA TYR A 208 2.22 7.40 14.52
C TYR A 208 2.50 6.04 13.87
N GLU A 209 1.62 5.07 14.12
CA GLU A 209 1.66 3.77 13.46
C GLU A 209 1.13 3.89 12.02
N ILE A 210 2.05 3.80 11.05
CA ILE A 210 1.71 3.95 9.64
C ILE A 210 1.42 2.57 9.03
N ARG A 211 0.27 2.44 8.37
CA ARG A 211 -0.03 1.21 7.60
C ARG A 211 0.79 1.18 6.32
N ALA A 212 1.50 0.08 6.07
CA ALA A 212 2.31 -0.08 4.85
C ALA A 212 1.48 0.09 3.56
N SER A 213 0.23 -0.38 3.56
CA SER A 213 -0.68 -0.21 2.40
C SER A 213 -1.14 1.23 2.16
N MET A 214 -0.97 2.12 3.15
CA MET A 214 -1.20 3.56 2.99
C MET A 214 0.03 4.20 2.39
N LEU A 215 1.23 3.91 2.93
CA LEU A 215 2.50 4.42 2.39
C LEU A 215 2.68 4.11 0.91
N VAL A 216 2.40 2.87 0.50
CA VAL A 216 2.46 2.47 -0.92
C VAL A 216 1.63 3.41 -1.80
N LYS A 217 0.39 3.73 -1.41
CA LYS A 217 -0.48 4.62 -2.21
C LYS A 217 0.00 6.06 -2.18
N LEU A 218 0.51 6.52 -1.04
CA LEU A 218 1.03 7.88 -0.88
C LEU A 218 2.27 8.09 -1.75
N TRP A 219 3.23 7.16 -1.71
CA TRP A 219 4.45 7.23 -2.50
C TRP A 219 4.20 7.08 -3.99
N MET A 220 3.26 6.24 -4.40
CA MET A 220 2.82 6.16 -5.79
C MET A 220 2.11 7.45 -6.25
N ALA A 221 1.33 8.10 -5.38
CA ALA A 221 0.70 9.38 -5.68
C ALA A 221 1.74 10.51 -5.81
N GLU A 222 2.73 10.53 -4.93
CA GLU A 222 3.83 11.50 -4.99
C GLU A 222 4.80 11.25 -6.15
N GLY A 223 4.87 10.01 -6.65
CA GLY A 223 5.79 9.61 -7.72
C GLY A 223 7.14 9.08 -7.24
N PHE A 224 7.29 8.75 -5.95
CA PHE A 224 8.53 8.20 -5.38
C PHE A 224 8.74 6.72 -5.71
N ALA A 225 7.69 6.03 -6.15
CA ALA A 225 7.73 4.64 -6.57
C ALA A 225 6.96 4.48 -7.89
N GLY A 226 7.55 3.76 -8.85
CA GLY A 226 6.93 3.51 -10.16
C GLY A 226 5.72 2.59 -10.06
N ASP A 227 5.83 1.54 -9.23
CA ASP A 227 4.75 0.59 -9.01
C ASP A 227 4.58 0.17 -7.53
N GLN A 228 3.60 -0.71 -7.30
CA GLN A 228 3.32 -1.26 -5.97
C GLN A 228 4.47 -2.16 -5.44
N SER A 229 5.17 -2.87 -6.31
CA SER A 229 6.25 -3.79 -5.92
C SER A 229 7.46 -3.00 -5.40
N ASP A 230 7.83 -1.93 -6.11
CA ASP A 230 8.89 -1.00 -5.73
C ASP A 230 8.58 -0.33 -4.38
N ALA A 231 7.33 0.11 -4.20
CA ALA A 231 6.89 0.71 -2.95
C ALA A 231 6.89 -0.30 -1.78
N GLU A 232 6.43 -1.53 -2.00
CA GLU A 232 6.48 -2.60 -0.98
C GLU A 232 7.93 -2.98 -0.64
N PHE A 233 8.83 -3.00 -1.63
CA PHE A 233 10.27 -3.22 -1.45
C PHE A 233 10.90 -2.10 -0.63
N CYS A 234 10.57 -0.84 -0.93
CA CYS A 234 11.03 0.33 -0.19
C CYS A 234 10.69 0.26 1.29
N VAL A 235 9.44 -0.10 1.66
CA VAL A 235 9.05 -0.30 3.07
C VAL A 235 9.96 -1.32 3.75
N ARG A 236 10.27 -2.43 3.07
CA ARG A 236 11.12 -3.49 3.61
C ARG A 236 12.56 -3.02 3.80
N GLU A 237 13.14 -2.31 2.83
CA GLU A 237 14.51 -1.80 2.96
C GLU A 237 14.66 -0.75 4.05
N ILE A 238 13.70 0.17 4.20
CA ILE A 238 13.72 1.18 5.29
C ILE A 238 13.73 0.49 6.66
N VAL A 239 12.89 -0.54 6.84
CA VAL A 239 12.86 -1.32 8.09
C VAL A 239 14.13 -2.14 8.27
N ARG A 240 14.65 -2.76 7.20
CA ARG A 240 15.90 -3.54 7.23
C ARG A 240 17.11 -2.69 7.61
N LYS A 241 17.13 -1.41 7.19
CA LYS A 241 18.14 -0.42 7.52
C LYS A 241 17.93 0.25 8.89
N ASN A 242 16.98 -0.22 9.70
CA ASN A 242 16.68 0.29 11.05
C ASN A 242 16.27 1.77 11.12
N LEU A 243 15.84 2.34 10.00
CA LEU A 243 15.31 3.71 9.94
C LEU A 243 13.83 3.76 10.38
N ALA A 244 13.14 2.63 10.33
CA ALA A 244 11.81 2.44 10.90
C ALA A 244 11.71 1.05 11.54
N SER A 245 10.77 0.90 12.48
CA SER A 245 10.48 -0.38 13.14
C SER A 245 9.16 -0.95 12.64
N SER A 246 9.11 -2.27 12.42
CA SER A 246 7.85 -2.97 12.14
C SER A 246 7.03 -3.09 13.44
N THR A 247 5.79 -2.61 13.43
CA THR A 247 4.86 -2.73 14.58
C THR A 247 3.94 -3.93 14.46
N ALA A 248 3.63 -4.36 13.23
CA ALA A 248 2.85 -5.55 12.98
C ALA A 248 3.20 -6.19 11.64
N MET A 249 3.13 -7.52 11.59
CA MET A 249 3.30 -8.32 10.38
C MET A 249 1.95 -8.82 9.85
N LYS A 250 1.88 -9.06 8.55
CA LYS A 250 0.80 -9.82 7.90
C LYS A 250 1.12 -11.31 8.03
N GLY A 251 0.10 -12.15 7.86
CA GLY A 251 0.28 -13.61 7.94
C GLY A 251 1.22 -14.21 6.87
N ASN A 252 1.50 -13.48 5.80
CA ASN A 252 2.49 -13.88 4.80
C ASN A 252 3.90 -13.30 5.07
N GLY A 253 4.19 -12.87 6.30
CA GLY A 253 5.48 -12.30 6.69
C GLY A 253 5.75 -10.87 6.20
N ARG A 254 4.87 -10.28 5.38
CA ARG A 254 5.04 -8.89 4.91
C ARG A 254 4.66 -7.89 6.00
N ILE A 255 5.33 -6.73 6.03
CA ILE A 255 5.04 -5.66 6.99
C ILE A 255 3.58 -5.18 6.80
N LYS A 256 2.83 -5.12 7.91
CA LYS A 256 1.47 -4.59 7.98
C LYS A 256 1.48 -3.11 8.33
N SER A 257 2.28 -2.75 9.33
CA SER A 257 2.47 -1.40 9.81
C SER A 257 3.87 -1.22 10.37
N CYS A 258 4.34 0.02 10.33
CA CYS A 258 5.65 0.43 10.79
C CYS A 258 5.59 1.83 11.41
N ILE A 259 6.63 2.16 12.17
CA ILE A 259 6.78 3.42 12.90
C ILE A 259 8.21 3.93 12.72
N VAL A 260 8.37 5.24 12.43
CA VAL A 260 9.69 5.88 12.51
C VAL A 260 9.92 6.28 13.95
N HIS A 261 11.07 5.87 14.50
CA HIS A 261 11.42 6.17 15.89
C HIS A 261 11.62 7.67 16.09
N ASP A 262 11.21 8.21 17.23
CA ASP A 262 11.18 9.65 17.50
C ASP A 262 12.58 10.30 17.39
N LEU A 263 13.63 9.65 17.90
CA LEU A 263 15.02 10.12 17.75
C LEU A 263 15.48 10.18 16.30
N VAL A 264 15.16 9.15 15.50
CA VAL A 264 15.48 9.10 14.08
C VAL A 264 14.73 10.20 13.35
N ARG A 265 13.44 10.40 13.67
CA ARG A 265 12.65 11.50 13.13
C ARG A 265 13.30 12.85 13.44
N ASP A 266 13.70 13.10 14.68
CA ASP A 266 14.28 14.39 15.09
C ASP A 266 15.59 14.72 14.36
N VAL A 267 16.47 13.72 14.17
CA VAL A 267 17.70 13.90 13.37
C VAL A 267 17.36 14.32 11.94
N PHE A 268 16.30 13.75 11.36
CA PHE A 268 15.89 14.00 9.99
C PHE A 268 14.81 15.08 9.84
N LYS A 269 14.30 15.70 10.92
CA LYS A 269 13.32 16.80 10.84
C LYS A 269 13.91 17.98 10.09
N ILE A 270 15.11 18.42 10.48
CA ILE A 270 15.81 19.54 9.79
C ILE A 270 16.04 19.21 8.32
N LYS A 271 16.55 18.00 8.02
CA LYS A 271 16.74 17.57 6.62
C LYS A 271 15.42 17.52 5.87
N ALA A 272 14.33 17.01 6.46
CA ALA A 272 13.00 17.01 5.88
C ALA A 272 12.42 18.43 5.70
N ILE A 273 12.76 19.41 6.56
CA ILE A 273 12.36 20.82 6.43
C ILE A 273 13.12 21.48 5.26
N ASP A 274 14.44 21.30 5.20
CA ASP A 274 15.30 21.81 4.12
C ASP A 274 14.91 21.21 2.77
N GLU A 275 14.35 20.00 2.82
CA GLU A 275 13.88 19.24 1.68
C GLU A 275 12.36 19.43 1.40
N ASN A 276 11.69 20.38 2.09
CA ASN A 276 10.27 20.71 1.97
C ASN A 276 9.27 19.55 2.30
N TYR A 277 9.71 18.44 2.89
CA TYR A 277 8.86 17.29 3.26
C TYR A 277 8.07 17.49 4.55
N GLU A 278 8.65 18.03 5.62
CA GLU A 278 7.89 18.30 6.87
C GLU A 278 6.77 19.31 6.62
N ARG A 279 6.97 20.19 5.63
CA ARG A 279 6.04 21.22 5.19
C ARG A 279 4.83 20.68 4.40
N ARG A 280 4.81 19.39 4.02
CA ARG A 280 3.70 18.69 3.33
C ARG A 280 2.71 18.00 4.28
N PHE A 281 2.89 18.13 5.60
CA PHE A 281 1.99 17.54 6.58
C PHE A 281 1.41 18.65 7.44
N SER A 282 0.07 18.78 7.46
CA SER A 282 -0.58 19.72 8.37
C SER A 282 -0.67 19.07 9.75
N ASN A 283 0.36 19.28 10.57
CA ASN A 283 0.30 19.01 12.01
C ASN A 283 -0.57 20.10 12.69
N SER A 284 -1.88 20.00 12.46
CA SER A 284 -2.96 20.19 13.44
C SER A 284 -3.07 21.40 14.38
N HIS A 285 -2.35 22.50 14.18
CA HIS A 285 -2.69 23.78 14.82
C HIS A 285 -2.87 24.97 13.86
N LEU A 286 -2.41 24.84 12.60
CA LEU A 286 -2.41 25.94 11.64
C LEU A 286 -3.67 25.91 10.77
N ASP A 287 -4.33 27.06 10.63
CA ASP A 287 -5.40 27.25 9.65
C ASP A 287 -4.85 26.95 8.24
N LEU A 288 -5.54 26.16 7.43
CA LEU A 288 -5.14 25.91 6.04
C LEU A 288 -4.96 27.21 5.24
N ARG A 289 -5.58 28.32 5.67
CA ARG A 289 -5.33 29.66 5.10
C ARG A 289 -3.92 30.18 5.38
N GLU A 290 -3.36 29.89 6.56
CA GLU A 290 -1.99 30.26 6.94
C GLU A 290 -0.98 29.42 6.19
N VAL A 291 -1.21 28.11 6.14
CA VAL A 291 -0.40 27.18 5.35
C VAL A 291 -0.40 27.61 3.88
N ALA A 292 -1.58 27.96 3.34
CA ALA A 292 -1.69 28.42 1.96
C ALA A 292 -1.12 29.82 1.72
N ARG A 293 -0.87 30.63 2.76
CA ARG A 293 -0.14 31.91 2.58
C ARG A 293 1.34 31.68 2.37
N ALA A 294 1.91 30.69 3.04
CA ALA A 294 3.34 30.42 2.98
C ALA A 294 3.73 29.42 1.88
N TYR A 295 2.85 28.47 1.54
CA TYR A 295 3.24 27.25 0.81
C TYR A 295 2.27 26.84 -0.31
N ALA A 296 1.34 27.71 -0.72
CA ALA A 296 0.36 27.39 -1.75
C ALA A 296 0.98 26.94 -3.08
N SER A 297 2.13 27.49 -3.43
CA SER A 297 2.83 27.25 -4.71
C SER A 297 3.71 26.02 -4.73
N THR A 298 3.96 25.32 -3.61
CA THR A 298 4.92 24.20 -3.57
C THR A 298 4.38 22.95 -2.84
N MET A 299 3.24 23.07 -2.16
CA MET A 299 2.69 21.98 -1.37
C MET A 299 1.95 20.95 -2.24
N ARG A 300 2.46 19.72 -2.21
CA ARG A 300 1.93 18.57 -2.99
C ARG A 300 1.18 17.53 -2.16
N SER A 301 1.32 17.55 -0.84
CA SER A 301 0.56 16.67 0.05
C SER A 301 0.00 17.45 1.23
N ILE A 302 -1.21 17.08 1.65
CA ILE A 302 -1.89 17.53 2.86
C ILE A 302 -2.54 16.31 3.48
N ILE A 303 -2.01 15.88 4.63
CA ILE A 303 -2.60 14.83 5.45
C ILE A 303 -2.97 15.43 6.80
N SER A 304 -4.24 15.26 7.19
CA SER A 304 -4.78 15.72 8.46
C SER A 304 -4.86 14.58 9.47
N PHE A 305 -4.23 14.78 10.63
CA PHE A 305 -4.16 13.77 11.70
C PHE A 305 -5.04 14.07 12.91
N GLN A 306 -5.74 15.21 12.94
CA GLN A 306 -6.56 15.62 14.09
C GLN A 306 -7.96 16.11 13.67
N ARG A 307 -8.91 15.85 14.56
CA ARG A 307 -10.30 16.34 14.48
C ARG A 307 -10.36 17.82 14.81
N ASN A 308 -10.24 18.64 13.78
CA ASN A 308 -10.48 20.07 13.88
C ASN A 308 -11.62 20.48 12.94
N GLU A 309 -12.37 21.51 13.33
CA GLU A 309 -13.24 22.29 12.44
C GLU A 309 -12.41 23.28 11.59
N SER A 310 -11.23 22.85 11.12
CA SER A 310 -10.42 23.72 10.26
C SER A 310 -11.10 23.87 8.90
N SER A 311 -11.34 25.12 8.53
CA SER A 311 -12.04 25.46 7.29
C SER A 311 -11.21 25.00 6.08
N LEU A 312 -11.73 24.03 5.32
CA LEU A 312 -11.14 23.56 4.05
C LEU A 312 -10.99 24.67 3.00
N ARG A 313 -11.51 25.89 3.23
CA ARG A 313 -11.48 27.06 2.31
C ARG A 313 -10.08 27.43 1.79
N GLY A 314 -9.02 27.10 2.54
CA GLY A 314 -7.64 27.34 2.11
C GLY A 314 -7.19 26.48 0.93
N LEU A 315 -7.85 25.33 0.72
CA LEU A 315 -7.42 24.32 -0.25
C LEU A 315 -7.39 24.83 -1.70
N ARG A 316 -8.24 25.79 -2.05
CA ARG A 316 -8.32 26.37 -3.41
C ARG A 316 -7.01 26.95 -3.94
N LYS A 317 -6.08 27.26 -3.04
CA LYS A 317 -4.78 27.88 -3.36
C LYS A 317 -3.70 26.84 -3.72
N PHE A 318 -3.85 25.59 -3.31
CA PHE A 318 -2.86 24.53 -3.59
C PHE A 318 -3.15 23.91 -4.95
N LYS A 319 -2.61 24.52 -6.02
CA LYS A 319 -2.87 24.05 -7.38
C LYS A 319 -2.14 22.75 -7.72
N LEU A 320 -0.98 22.51 -7.12
CA LEU A 320 -0.11 21.36 -7.37
C LEU A 320 -0.37 20.17 -6.42
N LEU A 321 -1.54 20.14 -5.78
CA LEU A 321 -1.83 19.15 -4.74
C LEU A 321 -2.05 17.76 -5.36
N ARG A 322 -1.22 16.79 -4.95
CA ARG A 322 -1.27 15.38 -5.38
C ARG A 322 -1.94 14.47 -4.35
N VAL A 323 -1.77 14.78 -3.06
CA VAL A 323 -2.31 14.00 -1.95
C VAL A 323 -3.17 14.88 -1.05
N LEU A 324 -4.43 14.48 -0.87
CA LEU A 324 -5.33 15.08 0.11
C LEU A 324 -5.94 13.99 0.99
N ASP A 325 -5.52 13.92 2.25
CA ASP A 325 -6.14 13.06 3.28
C ASP A 325 -6.75 13.93 4.38
N VAL A 326 -8.07 14.03 4.38
CA VAL A 326 -8.86 14.82 5.33
C VAL A 326 -9.88 13.94 6.06
N VAL A 327 -9.61 12.63 6.16
CA VAL A 327 -10.50 11.66 6.80
C VAL A 327 -10.81 12.03 8.26
N ASP A 328 -9.81 12.50 8.99
CA ASP A 328 -9.96 12.81 10.41
C ASP A 328 -10.47 14.24 10.66
N THR A 329 -10.82 15.01 9.62
CA THR A 329 -11.40 16.35 9.76
C THR A 329 -12.90 16.29 10.11
N ASP A 330 -13.39 17.32 10.82
CA ASP A 330 -14.82 17.45 11.12
C ASP A 330 -15.60 18.21 10.01
N ALA A 331 -14.98 18.45 8.86
CA ALA A 331 -15.62 19.10 7.73
C ALA A 331 -16.85 18.30 7.28
N TYR A 332 -17.98 19.00 7.09
CA TYR A 332 -19.22 18.35 6.68
C TYR A 332 -19.13 17.78 5.28
N ALA A 333 -18.56 18.51 4.32
CA ALA A 333 -18.41 18.08 2.94
C ALA A 333 -17.09 18.60 2.34
N LEU A 334 -16.61 17.91 1.31
CA LEU A 334 -15.54 18.45 0.48
C LEU A 334 -16.06 19.64 -0.33
N PRO A 335 -15.37 20.78 -0.31
CA PRO A 335 -15.72 21.91 -1.15
C PRO A 335 -15.59 21.56 -2.65
N ALA A 336 -16.49 22.10 -3.47
CA ALA A 336 -16.58 21.74 -4.90
C ALA A 336 -15.26 21.92 -5.69
N TYR A 337 -14.45 22.92 -5.35
CA TYR A 337 -13.17 23.17 -6.02
C TYR A 337 -12.11 22.08 -5.79
N VAL A 338 -12.30 21.18 -4.81
CA VAL A 338 -11.41 20.03 -4.62
C VAL A 338 -11.48 19.11 -5.84
N PHE A 339 -12.66 19.01 -6.47
CA PHE A 339 -12.89 18.21 -7.67
C PHE A 339 -12.30 18.83 -8.94
N ASP A 340 -11.72 20.04 -8.84
CA ASP A 340 -11.05 20.73 -9.93
C ASP A 340 -9.51 20.76 -9.72
N LEU A 341 -9.00 19.99 -8.75
CA LEU A 341 -7.55 19.85 -8.51
C LEU A 341 -6.98 18.81 -9.49
N PHE A 342 -6.44 19.29 -10.60
CA PHE A 342 -5.95 18.44 -11.69
C PHE A 342 -4.84 17.47 -11.26
N HIS A 343 -3.90 17.89 -10.40
CA HIS A 343 -2.77 17.04 -9.99
C HIS A 343 -3.12 15.98 -8.95
N LEU A 344 -4.37 15.95 -8.47
CA LEU A 344 -4.76 15.11 -7.35
C LEU A 344 -4.75 13.63 -7.76
N ARG A 345 -3.85 12.85 -7.14
CA ARG A 345 -3.65 11.41 -7.38
C ARG A 345 -4.15 10.55 -6.21
N TYR A 346 -4.24 11.12 -5.01
CA TYR A 346 -4.77 10.46 -3.81
C TYR A 346 -5.76 11.38 -3.11
N LEU A 347 -6.98 10.87 -2.89
CA LEU A 347 -8.03 11.55 -2.15
C LEU A 347 -8.61 10.62 -1.09
N ALA A 348 -8.51 11.03 0.18
CA ALA A 348 -9.15 10.37 1.29
C ALA A 348 -9.98 11.36 2.11
N PHE A 349 -11.24 11.04 2.37
CA PHE A 349 -12.13 11.90 3.14
C PHE A 349 -13.21 11.12 3.89
N GLY A 350 -13.75 11.75 4.92
CA GLY A 350 -14.96 11.29 5.60
C GLY A 350 -16.20 11.75 4.83
N CYS A 351 -17.06 10.84 4.38
CA CYS A 351 -18.30 11.22 3.69
C CYS A 351 -19.47 11.30 4.69
N PRO A 352 -20.28 12.38 4.66
CA PRO A 352 -21.45 12.51 5.54
C PRO A 352 -22.68 11.75 5.02
N MET A 353 -22.95 11.76 3.70
CA MET A 353 -24.22 11.31 3.11
C MET A 353 -24.12 10.91 1.63
N GLU A 354 -23.53 11.70 0.74
CA GLU A 354 -23.42 11.38 -0.70
C GLU A 354 -22.09 11.88 -1.27
N VAL A 355 -21.58 11.16 -2.28
CA VAL A 355 -20.43 11.60 -3.06
C VAL A 355 -20.92 12.25 -4.35
N PRO A 356 -20.59 13.52 -4.62
CA PRO A 356 -21.07 14.20 -5.82
C PRO A 356 -20.46 13.60 -7.09
N SER A 357 -21.21 13.59 -8.19
CA SER A 357 -20.72 13.16 -9.52
C SER A 357 -19.49 13.95 -9.98
N ALA A 358 -19.29 15.16 -9.46
CA ALA A 358 -18.07 15.95 -9.65
C ALA A 358 -16.76 15.20 -9.34
N ILE A 359 -16.80 14.12 -8.54
CA ILE A 359 -15.64 13.25 -8.30
C ILE A 359 -15.00 12.74 -9.60
N SER A 360 -15.79 12.56 -10.67
CA SER A 360 -15.30 12.07 -11.97
C SER A 360 -14.41 13.08 -12.71
N ARG A 361 -14.46 14.37 -12.34
CA ARG A 361 -13.57 15.42 -12.90
C ARG A 361 -12.12 15.28 -12.45
N LEU A 362 -11.85 14.45 -11.43
CA LEU A 362 -10.50 14.15 -10.98
C LEU A 362 -9.84 13.11 -11.87
N GLU A 363 -9.45 13.51 -13.08
CA GLU A 363 -8.93 12.63 -14.13
C GLU A 363 -7.64 11.91 -13.74
N ASN A 364 -6.78 12.55 -12.93
CA ASN A 364 -5.52 11.97 -12.47
C ASN A 364 -5.62 11.13 -11.19
N LEU A 365 -6.83 10.95 -10.64
CA LEU A 365 -7.00 10.29 -9.36
C LEU A 365 -6.74 8.79 -9.47
N ARG A 366 -5.74 8.31 -8.73
CA ARG A 366 -5.37 6.89 -8.66
C ARG A 366 -5.99 6.19 -7.45
N SER A 367 -6.05 6.89 -6.32
CA SER A 367 -6.55 6.33 -5.06
C SER A 367 -7.68 7.15 -4.48
N LEU A 368 -8.85 6.54 -4.34
CA LEU A 368 -10.04 7.11 -3.70
C LEU A 368 -10.40 6.32 -2.44
N ILE A 369 -10.36 6.98 -1.28
CA ILE A 369 -10.66 6.38 0.02
C ILE A 369 -11.78 7.15 0.71
N ILE A 370 -12.90 6.49 0.90
CA ILE A 370 -14.11 7.10 1.44
C ILE A 370 -14.43 6.39 2.75
N ARG A 371 -14.26 7.09 3.88
CA ARG A 371 -14.42 6.51 5.22
C ARG A 371 -15.69 7.01 5.91
N PRO A 372 -16.24 6.25 6.86
CA PRO A 372 -17.37 6.69 7.63
C PRO A 372 -16.98 7.85 8.51
N ARG A 373 -17.78 8.90 8.48
CA ARG A 373 -17.65 9.95 9.47
C ARG A 373 -17.86 9.31 10.84
N LYS A 374 -16.84 9.40 11.70
CA LYS A 374 -16.94 8.90 13.07
C LYS A 374 -18.06 9.68 13.77
N LYS A 375 -19.12 9.00 14.21
CA LYS A 375 -20.32 9.61 14.82
C LYS A 375 -19.94 10.75 15.78
N SER A 376 -20.44 11.95 15.53
CA SER A 376 -20.42 12.97 16.59
C SER A 376 -21.41 12.53 17.67
N LYS A 377 -21.13 12.83 18.95
CA LYS A 377 -22.05 12.56 20.06
C LYS A 377 -23.45 13.19 19.86
N LYS A 378 -23.59 14.11 18.88
CA LYS A 378 -24.78 14.92 18.59
C LYS A 378 -25.77 14.26 17.61
N TYR A 379 -25.31 13.38 16.72
CA TYR A 379 -26.16 12.73 15.72
C TYR A 379 -26.20 11.22 15.96
N LYS A 380 -27.16 10.79 16.79
CA LYS A 380 -27.29 9.39 17.24
C LYS A 380 -27.98 8.46 16.23
N TYR A 381 -28.54 9.01 15.15
CA TYR A 381 -29.32 8.24 14.18
C TYR A 381 -29.10 8.76 12.76
N SER A 382 -28.18 8.13 12.03
CA SER A 382 -28.42 7.82 10.63
C SER A 382 -27.65 6.55 10.28
N ARG A 383 -28.38 5.57 9.75
CA ARG A 383 -27.85 4.38 9.05
C ARG A 383 -27.92 4.68 7.54
N ASP A 384 -27.64 5.92 7.16
CA ASP A 384 -27.92 6.36 5.80
C ASP A 384 -26.83 5.82 4.89
N GLU A 385 -27.28 5.30 3.75
CA GLU A 385 -26.43 4.38 3.02
C GLU A 385 -25.19 5.07 2.43
N VAL A 386 -25.21 6.21 1.74
CA VAL A 386 -24.05 6.72 0.96
C VAL A 386 -23.89 5.98 -0.35
N TYR A 387 -24.48 6.61 -1.37
CA TYR A 387 -24.40 6.21 -2.75
C TYR A 387 -23.16 6.80 -3.41
N LEU A 388 -22.50 5.97 -4.19
CA LEU A 388 -21.40 6.36 -5.05
C LEU A 388 -21.95 6.70 -6.45
N PRO A 389 -21.48 7.78 -7.09
CA PRO A 389 -21.98 8.20 -8.40
C PRO A 389 -21.54 7.25 -9.52
N LEU A 390 -22.39 7.00 -10.52
CA LEU A 390 -22.08 6.13 -11.67
C LEU A 390 -20.86 6.62 -12.44
N GLU A 391 -20.66 7.94 -12.49
CA GLU A 391 -19.58 8.62 -13.20
C GLU A 391 -18.19 8.24 -12.66
N MET A 392 -18.09 7.66 -11.45
CA MET A 392 -16.80 7.16 -10.96
C MET A 392 -16.23 6.03 -11.79
N TRP A 393 -17.10 5.26 -12.46
CA TRP A 393 -16.68 4.19 -13.37
C TRP A 393 -16.04 4.72 -14.65
N MET A 394 -16.11 6.03 -14.90
CA MET A 394 -15.49 6.68 -16.05
C MET A 394 -14.11 7.28 -15.73
N MET A 395 -13.63 7.15 -14.48
CA MET A 395 -12.35 7.72 -14.06
C MET A 395 -11.18 6.91 -14.62
N PRO A 396 -10.40 7.45 -15.58
CA PRO A 396 -9.50 6.63 -16.41
C PRO A 396 -8.32 6.04 -15.62
N LEU A 397 -7.78 6.78 -14.65
CA LEU A 397 -6.58 6.37 -13.90
C LEU A 397 -6.88 5.77 -12.52
N LEU A 398 -8.15 5.50 -12.18
CA LEU A 398 -8.53 5.03 -10.85
C LEU A 398 -8.10 3.56 -10.63
N THR A 399 -7.08 3.36 -9.80
CA THR A 399 -6.51 2.03 -9.51
C THR A 399 -6.96 1.44 -8.18
N HIS A 400 -7.31 2.29 -7.21
CA HIS A 400 -7.63 1.87 -5.85
C HIS A 400 -8.87 2.58 -5.32
N LEU A 401 -9.96 1.82 -5.16
CA LEU A 401 -11.17 2.25 -4.48
C LEU A 401 -11.29 1.54 -3.12
N VAL A 402 -11.31 2.34 -2.05
CA VAL A 402 -11.59 1.87 -0.69
C VAL A 402 -12.79 2.61 -0.14
N SER A 403 -13.96 2.02 -0.24
CA SER A 403 -15.20 2.57 0.32
C SER A 403 -15.56 1.79 1.58
N PHE A 404 -15.85 2.48 2.68
CA PHE A 404 -16.43 1.88 3.90
C PHE A 404 -17.95 2.10 3.99
N PHE A 405 -18.53 2.48 2.85
CA PHE A 405 -19.88 2.95 2.60
C PHE A 405 -20.47 2.24 1.36
N ASP A 406 -21.71 2.53 1.01
CA ASP A 406 -22.72 1.56 0.62
C ASP A 406 -22.76 1.18 -0.88
N LEU A 407 -23.89 0.64 -1.34
CA LEU A 407 -24.13 -0.05 -2.62
C LEU A 407 -23.40 0.65 -3.78
N LEU A 408 -22.45 -0.06 -4.40
CA LEU A 408 -21.88 0.40 -5.66
C LEU A 408 -23.01 0.65 -6.66
N PRO A 409 -22.96 1.74 -7.44
CA PRO A 409 -23.98 2.01 -8.43
C PRO A 409 -23.98 0.86 -9.44
N ASP A 410 -25.18 0.46 -9.84
CA ASP A 410 -25.36 -0.55 -10.86
C ASP A 410 -24.59 -0.13 -12.12
N PRO A 411 -23.78 -1.02 -12.73
CA PRO A 411 -23.10 -0.74 -13.99
C PRO A 411 -24.04 -0.47 -15.17
N GLU A 412 -25.36 -0.64 -15.05
CA GLU A 412 -26.34 -0.27 -16.09
C GLU A 412 -26.10 1.16 -16.63
N GLY A 413 -25.54 1.24 -17.84
CA GLY A 413 -25.19 2.50 -18.52
C GLY A 413 -23.70 2.88 -18.52
N ALA A 414 -22.83 2.15 -17.81
CA ALA A 414 -21.38 2.33 -17.90
C ALA A 414 -20.87 1.79 -19.24
N ALA A 415 -20.44 2.69 -20.12
CA ALA A 415 -20.07 2.35 -21.51
C ALA A 415 -18.77 1.53 -21.64
N SER A 416 -17.89 1.53 -20.63
CA SER A 416 -16.58 0.86 -20.68
C SER A 416 -16.10 0.34 -19.32
N PRO A 417 -15.44 -0.83 -19.26
CA PRO A 417 -14.80 -1.35 -18.05
C PRO A 417 -13.77 -0.39 -17.46
N LEU A 418 -13.67 -0.28 -16.13
CA LEU A 418 -12.52 0.35 -15.47
C LEU A 418 -11.32 -0.61 -15.59
N GLN A 419 -10.63 -0.56 -16.72
CA GLN A 419 -9.49 -1.44 -16.98
C GLN A 419 -8.34 -1.21 -15.98
N THR A 420 -8.27 -0.05 -15.36
CA THR A 420 -7.20 0.35 -14.44
C THR A 420 -7.45 -0.06 -12.98
N LEU A 421 -8.67 -0.46 -12.61
CA LEU A 421 -9.01 -0.76 -11.21
C LEU A 421 -8.39 -2.08 -10.74
N VAL A 422 -7.45 -1.99 -9.79
CA VAL A 422 -6.71 -3.14 -9.24
C VAL A 422 -7.21 -3.53 -7.84
N THR A 423 -7.70 -2.57 -7.05
CA THR A 423 -8.21 -2.83 -5.69
C THR A 423 -9.59 -2.24 -5.51
N LEU A 424 -10.53 -3.09 -5.10
CA LEU A 424 -11.86 -2.72 -4.66
C LEU A 424 -12.09 -3.28 -3.25
N SER A 425 -12.04 -2.43 -2.23
CA SER A 425 -11.98 -2.90 -0.85
C SER A 425 -13.02 -2.23 0.06
N VAL A 426 -13.59 -3.06 0.93
CA VAL A 426 -14.53 -2.69 2.02
C VAL A 426 -15.94 -2.32 1.52
N VAL A 427 -16.27 -2.73 0.29
CA VAL A 427 -17.60 -2.54 -0.31
C VAL A 427 -18.66 -3.26 0.53
N LYS A 428 -19.80 -2.60 0.78
CA LYS A 428 -20.93 -3.24 1.45
C LYS A 428 -21.95 -3.75 0.44
N LYS A 429 -22.54 -4.91 0.72
CA LYS A 429 -23.72 -5.45 0.00
C LYS A 429 -23.55 -5.49 -1.53
N LEU A 430 -22.34 -5.75 -2.03
CA LEU A 430 -22.11 -5.84 -3.47
C LEU A 430 -22.94 -6.97 -4.07
N ILE A 431 -23.75 -6.65 -5.08
CA ILE A 431 -24.41 -7.66 -5.92
C ILE A 431 -23.45 -8.01 -7.05
N CYS A 432 -23.06 -9.28 -7.14
CA CYS A 432 -22.08 -9.74 -8.12
C CYS A 432 -22.78 -10.08 -9.45
N THR A 433 -23.41 -9.12 -10.12
CA THR A 433 -23.93 -9.34 -11.48
C THR A 433 -22.80 -9.63 -12.46
N GLU A 434 -23.09 -10.30 -13.58
CA GLU A 434 -22.07 -10.52 -14.60
C GLU A 434 -21.53 -9.20 -15.15
N GLU A 435 -22.39 -8.19 -15.35
CA GLU A 435 -22.00 -6.84 -15.75
C GLU A 435 -21.00 -6.24 -14.77
N MET A 436 -21.28 -6.34 -13.46
CA MET A 436 -20.39 -5.83 -12.42
C MET A 436 -19.04 -6.56 -12.46
N MET A 437 -19.03 -7.89 -12.59
CA MET A 437 -17.78 -8.65 -12.66
C MET A 437 -16.98 -8.35 -13.92
N ARG A 438 -17.64 -8.11 -15.06
CA ARG A 438 -16.99 -7.67 -16.31
C ARG A 438 -16.39 -6.27 -16.16
N LEU A 439 -17.07 -5.35 -15.46
CA LEU A 439 -16.60 -3.99 -15.19
C LEU A 439 -15.32 -3.97 -14.35
N ILE A 440 -15.18 -4.89 -13.37
CA ILE A 440 -14.06 -4.95 -12.43
C ILE A 440 -13.09 -6.13 -12.68
N CYS A 441 -13.06 -6.67 -13.90
CA CYS A 441 -12.35 -7.92 -14.23
C CYS A 441 -10.83 -7.90 -13.94
N ASN A 442 -10.22 -6.72 -13.82
CA ASN A 442 -8.79 -6.53 -13.51
C ASN A 442 -8.47 -6.43 -12.01
N VAL A 443 -9.48 -6.48 -11.14
CA VAL A 443 -9.29 -6.39 -9.70
C VAL A 443 -8.51 -7.60 -9.17
N LYS A 444 -7.35 -7.32 -8.56
CA LYS A 444 -6.51 -8.29 -7.86
C LYS A 444 -6.87 -8.45 -6.39
N LYS A 445 -7.54 -7.45 -5.81
CA LYS A 445 -7.97 -7.47 -4.41
C LYS A 445 -9.41 -6.99 -4.27
N LEU A 446 -10.27 -7.90 -3.82
CA LEU A 446 -11.68 -7.66 -3.55
C LEU A 446 -11.98 -7.90 -2.07
N SER A 447 -12.68 -6.96 -1.43
CA SER A 447 -13.16 -7.14 -0.06
C SER A 447 -14.59 -6.65 0.06
N ILE A 448 -15.50 -7.57 0.41
CA ILE A 448 -16.94 -7.31 0.53
C ILE A 448 -17.40 -7.60 1.96
N THR A 449 -18.26 -6.74 2.48
CA THR A 449 -18.94 -6.93 3.78
C THR A 449 -20.45 -6.97 3.59
N TYR A 450 -21.07 -8.07 3.98
CA TYR A 450 -22.51 -8.23 4.06
C TYR A 450 -22.99 -7.98 5.48
N PHE A 451 -24.26 -7.61 5.62
CA PHE A 451 -24.94 -7.45 6.90
C PHE A 451 -26.18 -8.32 6.86
N GLY A 452 -26.50 -9.01 7.95
CA GLY A 452 -27.72 -9.82 7.95
C GLY A 452 -28.96 -8.95 7.79
N GLU A 453 -29.71 -9.20 6.72
CA GLU A 453 -30.92 -8.45 6.38
C GLU A 453 -32.18 -9.26 6.72
N ARG A 454 -33.31 -8.56 6.86
CA ARG A 454 -34.61 -9.20 7.10
C ARG A 454 -35.16 -9.93 5.87
N TYR A 455 -34.65 -9.60 4.69
CA TYR A 455 -35.10 -10.15 3.41
C TYR A 455 -33.94 -10.87 2.74
N GLN A 456 -34.25 -11.95 2.03
CA GLN A 456 -33.26 -12.74 1.32
C GLN A 456 -32.93 -12.06 0.00
N GLN A 457 -31.77 -11.39 -0.06
CA GLN A 457 -31.22 -10.85 -1.30
C GLN A 457 -30.30 -11.88 -1.96
N ASP A 458 -30.44 -12.07 -3.27
CA ASP A 458 -29.48 -12.87 -4.05
C ASP A 458 -28.31 -11.96 -4.46
N TYR A 459 -27.13 -12.23 -3.90
CA TYR A 459 -25.90 -11.49 -4.19
C TYR A 459 -25.12 -12.09 -5.38
N GLN A 460 -25.62 -13.16 -6.00
CA GLN A 460 -25.05 -13.78 -7.21
C GLN A 460 -23.56 -14.13 -7.08
N LEU A 461 -23.16 -14.64 -5.91
CA LEU A 461 -21.76 -14.89 -5.56
C LEU A 461 -21.06 -15.92 -6.45
N GLN A 462 -21.82 -16.73 -7.20
CA GLN A 462 -21.28 -17.64 -8.21
C GLN A 462 -20.48 -16.89 -9.30
N ASN A 463 -20.83 -15.64 -9.59
CA ASN A 463 -20.16 -14.85 -10.62
C ASN A 463 -18.78 -14.35 -10.19
N LEU A 464 -18.42 -14.49 -8.90
CA LEU A 464 -17.05 -14.20 -8.45
C LEU A 464 -16.01 -15.00 -9.24
N ALA A 465 -16.36 -16.20 -9.73
CA ALA A 465 -15.53 -17.04 -10.58
C ALA A 465 -15.07 -16.35 -11.89
N LEU A 466 -15.78 -15.31 -12.36
CA LEU A 466 -15.42 -14.54 -13.55
C LEU A 466 -14.16 -13.67 -13.35
N LEU A 467 -13.76 -13.41 -12.10
CA LEU A 467 -12.60 -12.59 -11.77
C LEU A 467 -11.29 -13.41 -11.80
N SER A 468 -10.83 -13.76 -13.00
CA SER A 468 -9.64 -14.60 -13.21
C SER A 468 -8.32 -14.01 -12.69
N ARG A 469 -8.25 -12.68 -12.53
CA ARG A 469 -7.07 -11.96 -12.00
C ARG A 469 -7.09 -11.77 -10.49
N LEU A 470 -8.13 -12.26 -9.80
CA LEU A 470 -8.31 -12.03 -8.37
C LEU A 470 -7.34 -12.86 -7.54
N GLU A 471 -6.40 -12.17 -6.87
CA GLU A 471 -5.41 -12.82 -6.02
C GLU A 471 -5.84 -12.85 -4.55
N LYS A 472 -6.67 -11.89 -4.11
CA LYS A 472 -6.99 -11.64 -2.70
C LYS A 472 -8.48 -11.37 -2.52
N LEU A 473 -9.17 -12.27 -1.82
CA LEU A 473 -10.59 -12.15 -1.52
C LEU A 473 -10.85 -12.09 -0.01
N THR A 474 -11.66 -11.13 0.40
CA THR A 474 -12.22 -11.05 1.76
C THR A 474 -13.74 -10.99 1.66
N LEU A 475 -14.44 -11.95 2.25
CA LEU A 475 -15.90 -11.95 2.37
C LEU A 475 -16.28 -12.02 3.85
N VAL A 476 -16.93 -10.99 4.37
CA VAL A 476 -17.33 -10.94 5.78
C VAL A 476 -18.83 -10.70 5.88
N VAL A 477 -19.52 -11.46 6.71
CA VAL A 477 -20.91 -11.24 7.09
C VAL A 477 -20.93 -10.72 8.53
N LYS A 478 -21.47 -9.52 8.75
CA LYS A 478 -21.66 -8.97 10.10
C LYS A 478 -23.05 -9.27 10.61
N GLU A 479 -23.16 -9.65 11.87
CA GLU A 479 -24.42 -10.12 12.46
C GLU A 479 -25.54 -9.07 12.42
N GLY A 480 -26.58 -9.43 11.68
CA GLY A 480 -27.97 -8.97 11.73
C GLY A 480 -28.84 -10.21 11.47
N SER A 481 -30.10 -10.22 11.92
CA SER A 481 -31.09 -11.30 11.84
C SER A 481 -30.76 -12.50 10.91
N LEU A 482 -30.41 -13.63 11.54
CA LEU A 482 -30.34 -15.08 11.19
C LEU A 482 -30.69 -15.67 9.80
N LEU A 483 -30.92 -14.90 8.73
CA LEU A 483 -31.12 -15.45 7.39
C LEU A 483 -29.76 -15.66 6.73
N GLN A 484 -29.27 -16.90 6.80
CA GLN A 484 -28.08 -17.34 6.09
C GLN A 484 -28.21 -17.02 4.59
N LEU A 485 -27.13 -16.48 4.02
CA LEU A 485 -26.97 -16.40 2.57
C LEU A 485 -26.95 -17.83 2.03
N LYS A 486 -28.05 -18.28 1.40
CA LYS A 486 -28.13 -19.65 0.85
C LYS A 486 -27.15 -19.90 -0.31
N ALA A 487 -26.70 -18.84 -0.98
CA ALA A 487 -25.76 -18.94 -2.09
C ALA A 487 -24.33 -19.19 -1.58
N LYS A 488 -23.78 -20.36 -1.89
CA LYS A 488 -22.37 -20.66 -1.66
C LYS A 488 -21.52 -19.91 -2.70
N PRO A 489 -20.50 -19.15 -2.29
CA PRO A 489 -19.61 -18.49 -3.24
C PRO A 489 -18.80 -19.53 -4.03
N VAL A 490 -18.58 -19.24 -5.31
CA VAL A 490 -17.61 -19.99 -6.13
C VAL A 490 -16.31 -19.17 -6.14
N PHE A 491 -15.21 -19.79 -5.72
CA PHE A 491 -13.93 -19.11 -5.56
C PHE A 491 -13.10 -19.18 -6.86
N PRO A 492 -12.50 -18.05 -7.30
CA PRO A 492 -11.53 -18.08 -8.40
C PRO A 492 -10.30 -18.93 -8.08
N GLU A 493 -9.79 -19.65 -9.09
CA GLU A 493 -8.64 -20.57 -8.92
C GLU A 493 -7.33 -19.86 -8.56
N GLY A 494 -7.12 -18.63 -9.06
CA GLY A 494 -5.89 -17.84 -8.85
C GLY A 494 -5.75 -17.20 -7.46
N LEU A 495 -6.60 -17.54 -6.49
CA LEU A 495 -6.58 -16.94 -5.16
C LEU A 495 -5.34 -17.34 -4.36
N THR A 496 -4.52 -16.35 -4.02
CA THR A 496 -3.38 -16.51 -3.10
C THR A 496 -3.75 -16.27 -1.64
N LYS A 497 -4.84 -15.53 -1.40
CA LYS A 497 -5.31 -15.22 -0.05
C LYS A 497 -6.83 -15.16 0.02
N LEU A 498 -7.39 -15.90 0.97
CA LEU A 498 -8.81 -15.90 1.31
C LEU A 498 -9.02 -15.50 2.77
N THR A 499 -10.02 -14.65 3.01
CA THR A 499 -10.49 -14.31 4.36
C THR A 499 -12.01 -14.42 4.39
N LEU A 500 -12.53 -15.31 5.22
CA LEU A 500 -13.96 -15.49 5.44
C LEU A 500 -14.30 -15.10 6.88
N GLY A 501 -15.43 -14.42 7.08
CA GLY A 501 -15.94 -14.09 8.41
C GLY A 501 -17.46 -14.14 8.51
N GLY A 502 -18.02 -14.68 9.59
CA GLY A 502 -19.47 -14.62 9.86
C GLY A 502 -20.37 -15.52 9.01
N TRP A 503 -19.82 -16.31 8.09
CA TRP A 503 -20.59 -17.13 7.16
C TRP A 503 -21.24 -18.36 7.79
N ARG A 504 -20.63 -18.93 8.83
CA ARG A 504 -21.07 -20.17 9.48
C ARG A 504 -21.25 -21.33 8.50
N PHE A 505 -20.33 -21.50 7.56
CA PHE A 505 -20.34 -22.66 6.67
C PHE A 505 -20.13 -23.95 7.47
N PRO A 506 -20.83 -25.05 7.15
CA PRO A 506 -20.46 -26.36 7.67
C PRO A 506 -19.01 -26.70 7.31
N TRP A 507 -18.26 -27.35 8.20
CA TRP A 507 -16.87 -27.77 7.93
C TRP A 507 -16.74 -28.68 6.69
N GLU A 508 -17.78 -29.42 6.30
CA GLU A 508 -17.84 -30.23 5.08
C GLU A 508 -17.65 -29.42 3.79
N ASP A 509 -17.99 -28.12 3.81
CA ASP A 509 -17.82 -27.22 2.66
C ASP A 509 -16.37 -26.74 2.47
N MET A 510 -15.47 -27.07 3.40
CA MET A 510 -14.06 -26.68 3.33
C MET A 510 -13.35 -27.26 2.09
N LYS A 511 -13.85 -28.38 1.54
CA LYS A 511 -13.31 -29.00 0.32
C LYS A 511 -13.16 -28.04 -0.87
N ALA A 512 -14.08 -27.08 -1.02
CA ALA A 512 -14.01 -26.09 -2.10
C ALA A 512 -12.82 -25.12 -1.94
N ILE A 513 -12.42 -24.85 -0.69
CA ILE A 513 -11.25 -24.01 -0.38
C ILE A 513 -9.97 -24.86 -0.41
N ALA A 514 -10.06 -26.10 0.06
CA ALA A 514 -8.97 -27.07 0.08
C ALA A 514 -8.40 -27.36 -1.32
N ALA A 515 -9.24 -27.29 -2.35
CA ALA A 515 -8.88 -27.48 -3.75
C ALA A 515 -8.12 -26.30 -4.40
N LEU A 516 -8.02 -25.13 -3.74
CA LEU A 516 -7.34 -23.96 -4.31
C LEU A 516 -5.81 -24.12 -4.25
N SER A 517 -5.19 -24.43 -5.38
CA SER A 517 -3.76 -24.78 -5.47
C SER A 517 -2.81 -23.63 -5.16
N GLU A 518 -3.20 -22.39 -5.47
CA GLU A 518 -2.38 -21.19 -5.27
C GLU A 518 -2.59 -20.54 -3.89
N LEU A 519 -3.50 -21.08 -3.06
CA LEU A 519 -3.88 -20.45 -1.79
C LEU A 519 -2.74 -20.55 -0.77
N GLN A 520 -2.14 -19.41 -0.44
CA GLN A 520 -1.03 -19.29 0.51
C GLN A 520 -1.48 -18.86 1.91
N VAL A 521 -2.58 -18.10 1.99
CA VAL A 521 -3.07 -17.53 3.26
C VAL A 521 -4.57 -17.75 3.39
N LEU A 522 -4.97 -18.50 4.41
CA LEU A 522 -6.38 -18.69 4.78
C LEU A 522 -6.64 -18.06 6.15
N LYS A 523 -7.71 -17.27 6.25
CA LYS A 523 -8.16 -16.65 7.50
C LYS A 523 -9.65 -16.89 7.70
N LEU A 524 -9.99 -17.61 8.75
CA LEU A 524 -11.35 -17.89 9.19
C LEU A 524 -11.60 -17.05 10.44
N ARG A 525 -12.63 -16.21 10.43
CA ARG A 525 -12.94 -15.25 11.51
C ARG A 525 -14.39 -15.29 11.92
N ASP A 526 -14.70 -14.78 13.10
CA ASP A 526 -16.07 -14.44 13.51
C ASP A 526 -17.08 -15.56 13.18
N HIS A 527 -16.81 -16.83 13.53
CA HIS A 527 -17.61 -17.99 13.12
C HIS A 527 -17.75 -18.19 11.60
N ALA A 528 -16.65 -18.08 10.84
CA ALA A 528 -16.66 -18.32 9.39
C ALA A 528 -17.13 -19.74 9.03
N PHE A 529 -16.74 -20.72 9.84
CA PHE A 529 -17.19 -22.10 9.79
C PHE A 529 -17.86 -22.49 11.10
N GLN A 530 -18.79 -23.44 11.04
CA GLN A 530 -19.51 -23.99 12.18
C GLN A 530 -19.52 -25.52 12.15
N GLY A 531 -19.53 -26.12 13.34
CA GLY A 531 -19.59 -27.57 13.54
C GLY A 531 -18.45 -28.08 14.41
N HIS A 532 -18.68 -29.26 14.98
CA HIS A 532 -17.86 -29.81 16.06
C HIS A 532 -16.57 -30.46 15.55
N THR A 533 -16.53 -30.90 14.30
CA THR A 533 -15.41 -31.67 13.76
C THR A 533 -15.02 -31.16 12.38
N TRP A 534 -13.72 -30.90 12.21
CA TRP A 534 -13.10 -30.71 10.90
C TRP A 534 -12.22 -31.92 10.59
N ASN A 535 -12.65 -32.73 9.62
CA ASN A 535 -11.89 -33.88 9.15
C ASN A 535 -11.30 -33.59 7.76
N THR A 536 -10.01 -33.25 7.73
CA THR A 536 -9.31 -32.96 6.47
C THR A 536 -9.07 -34.23 5.64
N ASN A 537 -9.21 -35.43 6.22
CA ASN A 537 -9.07 -36.69 5.48
C ASN A 537 -10.21 -36.92 4.48
N GLU A 538 -11.40 -36.40 4.76
CA GLU A 538 -12.59 -36.52 3.89
C GLU A 538 -12.55 -35.56 2.70
N GLU A 539 -11.60 -34.62 2.68
CA GLU A 539 -11.40 -33.68 1.58
C GLU A 539 -10.59 -34.27 0.43
N CYS A 540 -10.09 -35.50 0.59
CA CYS A 540 -9.39 -36.26 -0.44
C CYS A 540 -10.38 -37.23 -1.11
N ASP A 541 -10.41 -37.27 -2.45
CA ASP A 541 -11.04 -38.40 -3.15
C ASP A 541 -10.34 -39.69 -2.70
N GLU A 542 -11.12 -40.76 -2.48
CA GLU A 542 -10.62 -42.09 -2.11
C GLU A 542 -9.42 -42.49 -3.00
N GLU A 543 -8.48 -43.24 -2.44
CA GLU A 543 -7.31 -43.77 -3.17
C GLU A 543 -7.78 -44.58 -4.40
N VAL A 544 -7.90 -43.92 -5.56
CA VAL A 544 -8.29 -44.59 -6.81
C VAL A 544 -7.04 -45.23 -7.40
N TYR A 545 -7.00 -46.56 -7.41
CA TYR A 545 -5.97 -47.33 -8.07
C TYR A 545 -6.10 -47.16 -9.59
N ASP A 546 -5.27 -46.31 -10.21
CA ASP A 546 -5.19 -46.20 -11.66
C ASP A 546 -4.30 -47.33 -12.20
N LYS A 547 -4.90 -48.19 -13.03
CA LYS A 547 -4.26 -49.39 -13.58
C LYS A 547 -3.09 -49.08 -14.53
N TYR A 548 -2.98 -47.86 -15.04
CA TYR A 548 -1.95 -47.47 -16.01
C TYR A 548 -0.93 -46.45 -15.48
N ASP A 549 -1.26 -45.68 -14.44
CA ASP A 549 -0.38 -44.61 -13.88
C ASP A 549 0.13 -44.93 -12.45
N GLY A 550 -0.30 -46.05 -11.86
CA GLY A 550 0.05 -46.40 -10.48
C GLY A 550 -0.79 -45.64 -9.44
N PHE A 551 -0.26 -45.50 -8.23
CA PHE A 551 -0.94 -44.78 -7.14
C PHE A 551 -0.91 -43.27 -7.44
N VAL A 552 -1.98 -42.73 -8.04
CA VAL A 552 -2.11 -41.29 -8.30
C VAL A 552 -2.52 -40.62 -6.99
N ASP A 553 -1.59 -39.87 -6.39
CA ASP A 553 -1.76 -39.14 -5.12
C ASP A 553 -2.70 -37.93 -5.31
N LYS A 554 -4.00 -38.20 -5.48
CA LYS A 554 -5.07 -37.18 -5.63
C LYS A 554 -5.47 -36.52 -4.31
N GLY A 555 -4.92 -36.95 -3.18
CA GLY A 555 -5.25 -36.45 -1.83
C GLY A 555 -4.49 -35.20 -1.38
N LYS A 556 -4.00 -34.36 -2.30
CA LYS A 556 -3.25 -33.15 -1.95
C LYS A 556 -4.19 -31.95 -1.84
N VAL A 557 -4.69 -31.74 -0.63
CA VAL A 557 -5.39 -30.51 -0.23
C VAL A 557 -4.41 -29.45 0.26
N PHE A 558 -4.80 -28.18 0.21
CA PHE A 558 -4.04 -27.03 0.74
C PHE A 558 -2.55 -26.99 0.35
N VAL A 559 -2.25 -27.32 -0.91
CA VAL A 559 -0.89 -27.56 -1.42
C VAL A 559 0.06 -26.40 -1.18
N SER A 560 -0.44 -25.16 -1.30
CA SER A 560 0.36 -23.95 -1.15
C SER A 560 0.19 -23.23 0.18
N LEU A 561 -0.65 -23.75 1.09
CA LEU A 561 -1.05 -23.01 2.28
C LEU A 561 0.11 -22.87 3.25
N GLY A 562 0.57 -21.63 3.44
CA GLY A 562 1.68 -21.27 4.33
C GLY A 562 1.23 -20.68 5.67
N TYR A 563 0.04 -20.07 5.71
CA TYR A 563 -0.53 -19.44 6.89
C TYR A 563 -2.01 -19.79 7.05
N LEU A 564 -2.37 -20.26 8.24
CA LEU A 564 -3.74 -20.55 8.65
C LEU A 564 -4.08 -19.78 9.93
N LEU A 565 -5.15 -18.99 9.89
CA LEU A 565 -5.77 -18.37 11.06
C LEU A 565 -7.18 -18.93 11.24
N ILE A 566 -7.47 -19.41 12.44
CA ILE A 566 -8.81 -19.79 12.90
C ILE A 566 -9.14 -18.92 14.11
N GLU A 567 -10.15 -18.06 13.96
CA GLU A 567 -10.55 -17.07 14.94
C GLU A 567 -12.05 -17.23 15.22
N GLU A 568 -12.39 -17.38 16.50
CA GLU A 568 -13.78 -17.48 17.00
C GLU A 568 -14.62 -18.57 16.29
N CYS A 569 -14.05 -19.76 16.08
CA CYS A 569 -14.78 -20.92 15.53
C CYS A 569 -15.13 -21.92 16.64
N ASP A 570 -16.20 -22.71 16.46
CA ASP A 570 -16.74 -23.66 17.44
C ASP A 570 -16.16 -25.08 17.33
N ILE A 571 -15.03 -25.23 16.65
CA ILE A 571 -14.33 -26.50 16.43
C ILE A 571 -13.93 -27.17 17.74
N GLU A 572 -14.30 -28.45 17.90
CA GLU A 572 -13.97 -29.29 19.07
C GLU A 572 -12.87 -30.31 18.74
N LYS A 573 -12.99 -30.93 17.55
CA LYS A 573 -12.05 -31.92 17.05
C LYS A 573 -11.54 -31.52 15.67
N TRP A 574 -10.22 -31.63 15.50
CA TRP A 574 -9.57 -31.44 14.20
C TRP A 574 -8.74 -32.69 13.90
N ASP A 575 -9.09 -33.39 12.83
CA ASP A 575 -8.35 -34.57 12.35
C ASP A 575 -7.71 -34.27 10.99
N THR A 576 -6.39 -34.45 10.90
CA THR A 576 -5.62 -34.21 9.68
C THR A 576 -4.29 -34.95 9.67
N LYS A 577 -3.77 -35.21 8.47
CA LYS A 577 -2.47 -35.84 8.20
C LYS A 577 -1.45 -34.80 7.75
N GLU A 578 -0.16 -35.06 7.98
CA GLU A 578 0.94 -34.16 7.58
C GLU A 578 0.91 -33.78 6.10
N ARG A 579 0.53 -34.73 5.23
CA ARG A 579 0.45 -34.53 3.77
C ARG A 579 -0.56 -33.48 3.32
N HIS A 580 -1.55 -33.14 4.16
CA HIS A 580 -2.61 -32.19 3.82
C HIS A 580 -2.17 -30.73 3.90
N PHE A 581 -1.02 -30.41 4.52
CA PHE A 581 -0.59 -29.02 4.70
C PHE A 581 0.89 -28.81 4.35
N PRO A 582 1.41 -29.30 3.21
CA PRO A 582 2.84 -29.53 2.98
C PRO A 582 3.76 -28.29 3.02
N ARG A 583 3.18 -27.08 3.02
CA ARG A 583 3.88 -25.79 3.08
C ARG A 583 3.51 -24.94 4.30
N LEU A 584 2.71 -25.43 5.24
CA LEU A 584 2.25 -24.66 6.39
C LEU A 584 3.42 -24.29 7.31
N ARG A 585 3.58 -22.99 7.56
CA ARG A 585 4.63 -22.41 8.40
C ARG A 585 4.07 -21.74 9.64
N HIS A 586 2.87 -21.18 9.56
CA HIS A 586 2.28 -20.37 10.61
C HIS A 586 0.84 -20.80 10.88
N LEU A 587 0.57 -21.21 12.11
CA LEU A 587 -0.77 -21.53 12.61
C LEU A 587 -1.15 -20.55 13.72
N VAL A 588 -2.30 -19.90 13.60
CA VAL A 588 -2.82 -18.97 14.60
C VAL A 588 -4.23 -19.40 15.00
N LEU A 589 -4.42 -19.69 16.29
CA LEU A 589 -5.69 -20.09 16.87
C LEU A 589 -6.13 -19.03 17.89
N LYS A 590 -7.23 -18.33 17.63
CA LYS A 590 -7.74 -17.27 18.51
C LYS A 590 -9.17 -17.53 18.93
N GLY A 591 -9.46 -17.49 20.23
CA GLY A 591 -10.83 -17.63 20.72
C GLY A 591 -11.49 -18.93 20.28
N CYS A 592 -10.75 -20.04 20.30
CA CYS A 592 -11.25 -21.38 19.99
C CYS A 592 -11.35 -22.20 21.29
N PRO A 593 -12.30 -21.91 22.20
CA PRO A 593 -12.31 -22.46 23.56
C PRO A 593 -12.64 -23.95 23.60
N LYS A 594 -13.18 -24.51 22.52
CA LYS A 594 -13.67 -25.87 22.40
C LYS A 594 -12.62 -26.86 21.89
N LEU A 595 -11.58 -26.38 21.22
CA LEU A 595 -10.54 -27.22 20.64
C LEU A 595 -9.56 -27.66 21.72
N ASN A 596 -9.47 -28.97 21.99
CA ASN A 596 -8.65 -29.48 23.09
C ASN A 596 -7.19 -29.72 22.73
N GLU A 597 -6.88 -30.02 21.46
CA GLU A 597 -5.55 -30.41 21.01
C GLU A 597 -5.31 -29.97 19.57
N ILE A 598 -4.03 -29.80 19.21
CA ILE A 598 -3.61 -29.61 17.82
C ILE A 598 -3.42 -31.00 17.20
N PRO A 599 -3.93 -31.27 15.99
CA PRO A 599 -3.79 -32.57 15.35
C PRO A 599 -2.32 -32.99 15.24
N SER A 600 -2.04 -34.27 15.52
CA SER A 600 -0.69 -34.84 15.42
C SER A 600 -0.06 -34.64 14.04
N GLY A 601 -0.86 -34.71 12.98
CA GLY A 601 -0.42 -34.43 11.61
C GLY A 601 0.19 -33.05 11.40
N ILE A 602 -0.21 -32.04 12.18
CA ILE A 602 0.37 -30.69 12.15
C ILE A 602 1.60 -30.59 13.06
N VAL A 603 1.52 -31.22 14.23
CA VAL A 603 2.62 -31.24 15.21
C VAL A 603 3.87 -31.91 14.63
N CYS A 604 3.71 -32.93 13.78
CA CYS A 604 4.81 -33.64 13.14
C CYS A 604 5.51 -32.84 12.02
N MET A 605 4.92 -31.73 11.54
CA MET A 605 5.38 -31.03 10.34
C MET A 605 6.72 -30.31 10.48
N LEU A 606 7.73 -30.72 9.70
CA LEU A 606 9.08 -30.14 9.76
C LEU A 606 9.16 -28.63 9.48
N LYS A 607 8.25 -28.09 8.67
CA LYS A 607 8.29 -26.70 8.18
C LYS A 607 7.49 -25.71 9.05
N LEU A 608 6.82 -26.17 10.10
CA LEU A 608 6.02 -25.31 10.96
C LEU A 608 6.94 -24.45 11.86
N GLU A 609 6.94 -23.15 11.64
CA GLU A 609 7.83 -22.15 12.26
C GLU A 609 7.17 -21.49 13.50
N LEU A 610 5.86 -21.26 13.47
CA LEU A 610 5.13 -20.52 14.50
C LEU A 610 3.75 -21.13 14.80
N ILE A 611 3.45 -21.30 16.09
CA ILE A 611 2.10 -21.53 16.60
C ILE A 611 1.76 -20.39 17.57
N GLU A 612 0.73 -19.61 17.26
CA GLU A 612 0.17 -18.60 18.17
C GLU A 612 -1.19 -19.06 18.66
N VAL A 613 -1.40 -18.99 19.97
CA VAL A 613 -2.67 -19.35 20.60
C VAL A 613 -3.11 -18.24 21.53
N ASP A 614 -4.36 -17.79 21.35
CA ASP A 614 -4.98 -16.72 22.13
C ASP A 614 -6.37 -17.17 22.60
N ARG A 615 -6.72 -16.85 23.86
CA ARG A 615 -8.01 -17.22 24.50
C ARG A 615 -8.39 -18.70 24.30
N ALA A 616 -7.43 -19.59 24.44
CA ALA A 616 -7.64 -21.04 24.35
C ALA A 616 -7.97 -21.67 25.71
N ASN A 617 -8.50 -22.90 25.68
CA ASN A 617 -8.65 -23.69 26.89
C ASN A 617 -7.31 -24.22 27.42
N VAL A 618 -7.32 -24.65 28.67
CA VAL A 618 -6.13 -25.15 29.38
C VAL A 618 -5.52 -26.37 28.70
N SER A 619 -6.34 -27.25 28.11
CA SER A 619 -5.87 -28.46 27.43
C SER A 619 -5.02 -28.13 26.20
N LEU A 620 -5.49 -27.19 25.37
CA LEU A 620 -4.79 -26.76 24.17
C LEU A 620 -3.48 -26.05 24.50
N LEU A 621 -3.48 -25.20 25.54
CA LEU A 621 -2.26 -24.55 26.02
C LEU A 621 -1.21 -25.57 26.48
N LYS A 622 -1.62 -26.61 27.23
CA LYS A 622 -0.72 -27.70 27.64
C LYS A 622 -0.17 -28.47 26.43
N CYS A 623 -1.03 -28.82 25.48
CA CYS A 623 -0.64 -29.49 24.23
C CYS A 623 0.42 -28.68 23.47
N VAL A 624 0.23 -27.36 23.32
CA VAL A 624 1.19 -26.48 22.65
C VAL A 624 2.53 -26.40 23.39
N GLN A 625 2.51 -26.31 24.72
CA GLN A 625 3.73 -26.31 25.55
C GLN A 625 4.51 -27.62 25.46
N GLU A 626 3.81 -28.76 25.45
CA GLU A 626 4.42 -30.09 25.26
C GLU A 626 5.06 -30.23 23.87
N ASN A 627 4.37 -29.73 22.83
CA ASN A 627 4.89 -29.71 21.46
C ASN A 627 6.16 -28.84 21.34
N GLN A 628 6.17 -27.69 22.02
CA GLN A 628 7.34 -26.81 22.06
C GLN A 628 8.53 -27.50 22.73
N LYS A 629 8.33 -28.15 23.88
CA LYS A 629 9.39 -28.90 24.59
C LYS A 629 9.96 -30.01 23.71
N THR A 630 9.09 -30.81 23.09
CA THR A 630 9.51 -31.94 22.23
C THR A 630 10.34 -31.46 21.04
N ARG A 631 9.98 -30.32 20.42
CA ARG A 631 10.72 -29.75 19.30
C ARG A 631 12.05 -29.11 19.70
N SER A 632 12.10 -28.40 20.84
CA SER A 632 13.36 -27.86 21.37
C SER A 632 14.39 -28.96 21.67
N ILE A 633 13.94 -30.11 22.21
CA ILE A 633 14.81 -31.28 22.46
C ILE A 633 15.38 -31.84 21.14
N SER A 634 14.62 -31.75 20.04
CA SER A 634 15.07 -32.16 18.71
C SER A 634 15.93 -31.13 17.96
N GLY A 635 16.31 -30.02 18.61
CA GLY A 635 17.10 -28.93 18.00
C GLY A 635 16.29 -28.04 17.05
N ARG A 636 14.95 -28.00 17.18
CA ARG A 636 14.05 -27.22 16.33
C ARG A 636 13.40 -26.11 17.14
N GLU A 637 13.51 -24.86 16.68
CA GLU A 637 12.82 -23.73 17.31
C GLU A 637 11.36 -23.67 16.83
N LEU A 638 10.42 -23.92 17.73
CA LEU A 638 9.02 -23.54 17.55
C LEU A 638 8.77 -22.32 18.44
N LYS A 639 8.42 -21.19 17.81
CA LYS A 639 7.95 -20.03 18.55
C LYS A 639 6.51 -20.28 18.99
N VAL A 640 6.26 -20.13 20.28
CA VAL A 640 4.91 -20.13 20.86
C VAL A 640 4.67 -18.72 21.38
N GLY A 641 3.68 -18.04 20.81
CA GLY A 641 3.22 -16.74 21.27
C GLY A 641 1.91 -16.88 22.04
N GLU A 642 1.88 -16.36 23.26
CA GLU A 642 0.64 -15.91 23.90
C GLU A 642 0.46 -14.42 23.53
N LEU A 643 -0.72 -14.04 23.05
CA LEU A 643 -1.01 -12.71 22.52
C LEU A 643 -1.71 -11.79 23.53
#